data_AF-A0A328VBP0-F1
#
_entry.id   AF-A0A328VBP0-F1
#
_cell.length_a   1.000
_cell.length_b   1.000
_cell.length_c   1.000
_cell.angle_alpha   90.00
_cell.angle_beta   90.00
_cell.angle_gamma   90.00
#
_symmetry.space_group_name_H-M   'P 1'
#
loop_
_entity.id
_entity.type
_entity.pdbx_description
1 polymer ?
#
loop_
_entity_poly.entity_id
_entity_poly.type
_entity_poly.pdbx_seq_one_letter_code
_entity_poly.pdbx_strand_id
1 'polypeptide(L)'
;MKAIADFSPATLEEKLQLINILLQQGWVGPFDEWALEDIWRSFGDNVLQVGAAHFDVWKQCVDRGAELEKLPAVVEAQKKFLADVETIARYYLRTNQDYIEKETERLGLQQRVASSQQDQELQEIQQAARVLLSAQDLQAQLRQITVGYDVEVTEEGFSYLVPVGFDPMHKPAMAERPQPGETVVGEAHTPLVPWEEVNKQYQKTVALITALTSRYPALFAMAGLDRQADLRSVAQESPEQARAIISQALQGVSQKITETIPKIGREIDSRDLISIHQQLYNGMEPPPGTSGLPWSNPIYKWAAQEAIGDYQAKEFWTNLGLTAVAAIALIGAEIATGGLATFFLAAGVGIALFQAEQSWEKYLNLAQASQATVTPETSLILEGQVSGALTDAILNTVNVFIMAYGPLAKGTEAASQAAKIAAESEPAALAQATLKEADTAIAEAQQAEQALARAGEVEQAATRVEQAEQSLTAAEQKLVEASKAGQALENAEQIEAKIVEIEKARQALSGAPQATSALASGRAIAPRLLDKGFSSEALEALQKAGLDISEKSTLARQLMAAGDTTRDFINAFYNCPGIERVISSWARGGETQVGVRFVMKYCLGRLKGTSVMFEWPAGILDTAAGGETWARYIDVVVEGGSRVHPGEAIAIELKSWTNQTLTKSTGKVTSQLVRDTALYGPGNVRWVFDGTKISREEVIETFLKIITNDDYLAANWGNSTVEIRQAIEAMVEVYK
;
A
#
# COMPACT_ATOMS: atom_id res chain seq x y z
N MET A 1 -30.84 42.55 -6.28
CA MET A 1 -29.90 41.58 -6.89
C MET A 1 -30.16 41.38 -8.38
N LYS A 2 -31.35 40.94 -8.80
CA LYS A 2 -31.77 40.68 -10.22
C LYS A 2 -31.68 41.84 -11.23
N ALA A 3 -31.04 42.95 -10.88
CA ALA A 3 -30.78 44.11 -11.73
C ALA A 3 -29.28 44.51 -11.75
N ILE A 4 -28.43 43.72 -11.08
CA ILE A 4 -26.98 43.84 -11.15
C ILE A 4 -26.55 43.11 -12.42
N ALA A 5 -25.94 43.82 -13.37
CA ALA A 5 -25.49 43.27 -14.64
C ALA A 5 -23.99 42.91 -14.65
N ASP A 6 -23.26 43.26 -13.59
CA ASP A 6 -21.85 42.92 -13.41
C ASP A 6 -21.55 42.74 -11.91
N PHE A 7 -21.10 41.54 -11.55
CA PHE A 7 -20.68 41.19 -10.18
C PHE A 7 -19.16 41.27 -10.00
N SER A 8 -18.39 41.52 -11.07
CA SER A 8 -16.92 41.57 -11.04
C SER A 8 -16.34 42.52 -9.98
N PRO A 9 -16.93 43.71 -9.71
CA PRO A 9 -16.42 44.64 -8.69
C PRO A 9 -16.57 44.16 -7.23
N ALA A 10 -17.40 43.16 -6.96
CA ALA A 10 -17.62 42.64 -5.60
C ALA A 10 -16.44 41.76 -5.13
N THR A 11 -16.16 41.81 -3.84
CA THR A 11 -15.17 40.94 -3.18
C THR A 11 -15.63 39.47 -3.13
N LEU A 12 -14.72 38.57 -2.79
CA LEU A 12 -15.02 37.13 -2.61
C LEU A 12 -16.15 36.93 -1.58
N GLU A 13 -16.04 37.58 -0.42
CA GLU A 13 -17.02 37.46 0.67
C GLU A 13 -18.39 38.01 0.26
N GLU A 14 -18.44 39.18 -0.39
CA GLU A 14 -19.68 39.75 -0.91
C GLU A 14 -20.34 38.84 -1.97
N LYS A 15 -19.56 38.25 -2.88
CA LYS A 15 -20.08 37.30 -3.89
C LYS A 15 -20.71 36.07 -3.23
N LEU A 16 -20.03 35.47 -2.24
CA LEU A 16 -20.56 34.33 -1.48
C LEU A 16 -21.79 34.72 -0.63
N GLN A 17 -21.81 35.92 -0.05
CA GLN A 17 -22.98 36.44 0.67
C GLN A 17 -24.19 36.63 -0.25
N LEU A 18 -23.97 37.14 -1.47
CA LEU A 18 -25.02 37.28 -2.49
C LEU A 18 -25.58 35.91 -2.92
N ILE A 19 -24.72 34.91 -3.15
CA ILE A 19 -25.13 33.51 -3.40
C ILE A 19 -26.01 32.99 -2.25
N ASN A 20 -25.56 33.13 -1.01
CA ASN A 20 -26.31 32.65 0.17
C ASN A 20 -27.68 33.33 0.31
N ILE A 21 -27.79 34.63 0.02
CA ILE A 21 -29.08 35.35 0.00
C ILE A 21 -30.02 34.78 -1.08
N LEU A 22 -29.51 34.38 -2.25
CA LEU A 22 -30.32 33.77 -3.30
C LEU A 22 -30.81 32.36 -2.90
N LEU A 23 -29.93 31.54 -2.33
CA LEU A 23 -30.22 30.16 -1.89
C LEU A 23 -31.21 30.07 -0.72
N GLN A 24 -31.23 31.08 0.16
CA GLN A 24 -32.15 31.17 1.30
C GLN A 24 -33.61 31.46 0.90
N GLN A 25 -33.89 31.74 -0.38
CA GLN A 25 -35.26 31.90 -0.86
C GLN A 25 -36.01 30.55 -0.86
N GLY A 26 -37.29 30.60 -0.47
CA GLY A 26 -38.18 29.43 -0.46
C GLY A 26 -38.44 28.82 -1.84
N TRP A 27 -38.20 29.59 -2.90
CA TRP A 27 -38.09 29.12 -4.28
C TRP A 27 -36.96 29.91 -4.96
N VAL A 28 -36.07 29.19 -5.64
CA VAL A 28 -35.08 29.74 -6.58
C VAL A 28 -35.70 29.52 -7.95
N GLY A 29 -35.96 30.60 -8.70
CA GLY A 29 -36.50 30.51 -10.06
C GLY A 29 -35.48 30.94 -11.12
N PRO A 30 -35.86 30.95 -12.42
CA PRO A 30 -34.91 31.15 -13.52
C PRO A 30 -34.05 32.43 -13.44
N PHE A 31 -34.60 33.53 -12.91
CA PHE A 31 -33.83 34.77 -12.71
C PHE A 31 -32.89 34.75 -11.50
N ASP A 32 -33.09 33.81 -10.57
CA ASP A 32 -32.17 33.53 -9.45
C ASP A 32 -31.09 32.55 -9.88
N GLU A 33 -31.44 31.52 -10.66
CA GLU A 33 -30.52 30.56 -11.31
C GLU A 33 -29.47 31.30 -12.15
N TRP A 34 -29.90 32.17 -13.09
CA TRP A 34 -28.99 32.99 -13.89
C TRP A 34 -28.14 33.95 -13.06
N ALA A 35 -28.68 34.46 -11.94
CA ALA A 35 -27.90 35.33 -11.04
C ALA A 35 -26.83 34.54 -10.28
N LEU A 36 -27.12 33.30 -9.87
CA LEU A 36 -26.11 32.39 -9.29
C LEU A 36 -25.01 32.10 -10.31
N GLU A 37 -25.38 31.75 -11.55
CA GLU A 37 -24.43 31.53 -12.64
C GLU A 37 -23.55 32.76 -12.93
N ASP A 38 -24.13 33.97 -13.02
CA ASP A 38 -23.38 35.20 -13.26
C ASP A 38 -22.44 35.56 -12.10
N ILE A 39 -22.85 35.33 -10.84
CA ILE A 39 -21.96 35.51 -9.68
C ILE A 39 -20.79 34.52 -9.77
N TRP A 40 -21.05 33.23 -10.01
CA TRP A 40 -19.98 32.23 -10.15
C TRP A 40 -19.06 32.54 -11.34
N ARG A 41 -19.62 32.93 -12.49
CA ARG A 41 -18.88 33.37 -13.69
C ARG A 41 -17.96 34.57 -13.40
N SER A 42 -18.36 35.46 -12.48
CA SER A 42 -17.56 36.62 -12.06
C SER A 42 -16.32 36.31 -11.21
N PHE A 43 -16.06 35.04 -10.89
CA PHE A 43 -14.76 34.60 -10.34
C PHE A 43 -13.71 34.36 -11.44
N GLY A 44 -14.09 34.34 -12.72
CA GLY A 44 -13.19 34.13 -13.85
C GLY A 44 -12.44 32.80 -13.76
N ASP A 45 -11.16 32.80 -14.10
CA ASP A 45 -10.31 31.60 -14.10
C ASP A 45 -10.20 30.92 -12.71
N ASN A 46 -10.43 31.68 -11.62
CA ASN A 46 -10.38 31.16 -10.26
C ASN A 46 -11.68 30.44 -9.83
N VAL A 47 -12.72 30.38 -10.67
CA VAL A 47 -14.04 29.84 -10.31
C VAL A 47 -13.97 28.40 -9.79
N LEU A 48 -13.11 27.55 -10.34
CA LEU A 48 -12.90 26.17 -9.84
C LEU A 48 -12.14 26.15 -8.51
N GLN A 49 -11.19 27.04 -8.29
CA GLN A 49 -10.47 27.13 -7.01
C GLN A 49 -11.40 27.61 -5.88
N VAL A 50 -12.27 28.59 -6.16
CA VAL A 50 -13.29 29.05 -5.22
C VAL A 50 -14.36 27.97 -5.01
N GLY A 51 -14.78 27.28 -6.07
CA GLY A 51 -15.70 26.14 -6.01
C GLY A 51 -15.16 24.97 -5.19
N ALA A 52 -13.84 24.70 -5.23
CA ALA A 52 -13.19 23.70 -4.37
C ALA A 52 -13.25 24.09 -2.88
N ALA A 53 -13.02 25.37 -2.58
CA ALA A 53 -13.02 25.89 -1.21
C ALA A 53 -14.43 26.01 -0.59
N HIS A 54 -15.48 26.10 -1.42
CA HIS A 54 -16.87 26.29 -1.02
C HIS A 54 -17.80 25.30 -1.75
N PHE A 55 -17.40 24.03 -1.81
CA PHE A 55 -18.06 23.01 -2.61
C PHE A 55 -19.49 22.67 -2.13
N ASP A 56 -19.77 22.87 -0.85
CA ASP A 56 -21.11 22.78 -0.26
C ASP A 56 -22.06 23.86 -0.80
N VAL A 57 -21.57 25.09 -0.98
CA VAL A 57 -22.31 26.20 -1.58
C VAL A 57 -22.47 25.98 -3.08
N TRP A 58 -21.41 25.50 -3.77
CA TRP A 58 -21.47 25.12 -5.18
C TRP A 58 -22.57 24.10 -5.44
N LYS A 59 -22.57 23.00 -4.68
CA LYS A 59 -23.56 21.94 -4.82
C LYS A 59 -24.98 22.44 -4.55
N GLN A 60 -25.18 23.28 -3.53
CA GLN A 60 -26.49 23.89 -3.29
C GLN A 60 -26.99 24.77 -4.44
N CYS A 61 -26.10 25.39 -5.23
CA CYS A 61 -26.50 26.12 -6.43
C CYS A 61 -26.99 25.16 -7.53
N VAL A 62 -26.26 24.06 -7.78
CA VAL A 62 -26.62 23.03 -8.77
C VAL A 62 -27.92 22.32 -8.36
N ASP A 63 -28.04 21.89 -7.11
CA ASP A 63 -29.25 21.26 -6.53
C ASP A 63 -30.48 22.21 -6.58
N ARG A 64 -30.28 23.52 -6.79
CA ARG A 64 -31.32 24.54 -6.97
C ARG A 64 -31.48 25.02 -8.41
N GLY A 65 -30.87 24.34 -9.39
CA GLY A 65 -31.10 24.53 -10.82
C GLY A 65 -30.12 25.46 -11.55
N ALA A 66 -29.07 25.96 -10.89
CA ALA A 66 -28.07 26.79 -11.57
C ALA A 66 -27.16 25.92 -12.48
N GLU A 67 -27.05 26.28 -13.76
CA GLU A 67 -26.35 25.51 -14.80
C GLU A 67 -24.81 25.72 -14.75
N LEU A 68 -24.21 25.47 -13.58
CA LEU A 68 -22.79 25.74 -13.33
C LEU A 68 -21.86 24.86 -14.19
N GLU A 69 -22.33 23.72 -14.69
CA GLU A 69 -21.61 22.85 -15.63
C GLU A 69 -21.31 23.52 -16.97
N LYS A 70 -22.05 24.58 -17.33
CA LYS A 70 -21.87 25.37 -18.56
C LYS A 70 -20.86 26.52 -18.39
N LEU A 71 -20.31 26.72 -17.20
CA LEU A 71 -19.29 27.75 -16.98
C LEU A 71 -18.01 27.44 -17.77
N PRO A 72 -17.36 28.42 -18.44
CA PRO A 72 -16.25 28.14 -19.35
C PRO A 72 -15.09 27.34 -18.74
N ALA A 73 -14.74 27.59 -17.48
CA ALA A 73 -13.69 26.85 -16.78
C ALA A 73 -14.10 25.40 -16.45
N VAL A 74 -15.39 25.15 -16.16
CA VAL A 74 -15.93 23.80 -15.92
C VAL A 74 -15.94 23.00 -17.22
N VAL A 75 -16.44 23.59 -18.31
CA VAL A 75 -16.39 22.98 -19.66
C VAL A 75 -14.95 22.68 -20.10
N GLU A 76 -14.00 23.52 -19.73
CA GLU A 76 -12.57 23.28 -20.01
C GLU A 76 -11.98 22.17 -19.12
N ALA A 77 -12.41 22.05 -17.85
CA ALA A 77 -12.07 20.92 -17.01
C ALA A 77 -12.67 19.61 -17.53
N GLN A 78 -13.95 19.59 -17.94
CA GLN A 78 -14.60 18.43 -18.57
C GLN A 78 -13.80 17.89 -19.76
N LYS A 79 -13.34 18.77 -20.67
CA LYS A 79 -12.47 18.37 -21.80
C LYS A 79 -11.12 17.82 -21.34
N LYS A 80 -10.49 18.45 -20.35
CA LYS A 80 -9.21 18.00 -19.79
C LYS A 80 -9.33 16.62 -19.15
N PHE A 81 -10.44 16.33 -18.45
CA PHE A 81 -10.70 15.01 -17.91
C PHE A 81 -10.74 13.94 -19.01
N LEU A 82 -11.54 14.14 -20.06
CA LEU A 82 -11.64 13.18 -21.17
C LEU A 82 -10.28 13.00 -21.89
N ALA A 83 -9.51 14.08 -22.06
CA ALA A 83 -8.16 14.03 -22.64
C ALA A 83 -7.13 13.32 -21.73
N ASP A 84 -7.23 13.48 -20.41
CA ASP A 84 -6.39 12.80 -19.43
C ASP A 84 -6.68 11.30 -19.44
N VAL A 85 -7.95 10.91 -19.50
CA VAL A 85 -8.39 9.52 -19.61
C VAL A 85 -7.84 8.86 -20.89
N GLU A 86 -7.90 9.53 -22.04
CA GLU A 86 -7.23 9.02 -23.26
C GLU A 86 -5.71 8.90 -23.09
N THR A 87 -5.08 9.89 -22.46
CA THR A 87 -3.63 9.95 -22.28
C THR A 87 -3.15 8.80 -21.40
N ILE A 88 -3.85 8.54 -20.29
CA ILE A 88 -3.61 7.40 -19.40
C ILE A 88 -3.81 6.08 -20.14
N ALA A 89 -4.90 5.92 -20.89
CA ALA A 89 -5.16 4.69 -21.65
C ALA A 89 -4.04 4.41 -22.67
N ARG A 90 -3.62 5.43 -23.45
CA ARG A 90 -2.51 5.31 -24.40
C ARG A 90 -1.16 5.07 -23.71
N TYR A 91 -0.95 5.64 -22.52
CA TYR A 91 0.24 5.42 -21.70
C TYR A 91 0.30 3.95 -21.25
N TYR A 92 -0.76 3.43 -20.64
CA TYR A 92 -0.87 2.03 -20.23
C TYR A 92 -0.66 1.05 -21.39
N LEU A 93 -1.29 1.30 -22.54
CA LEU A 93 -1.09 0.49 -23.74
C LEU A 93 0.38 0.40 -24.16
N ARG A 94 1.12 1.52 -24.14
CA ARG A 94 2.57 1.54 -24.45
C ARG A 94 3.40 0.86 -23.38
N THR A 95 3.12 1.14 -22.11
CA THR A 95 3.82 0.53 -20.98
C THR A 95 3.69 -1.01 -21.00
N ASN A 96 2.53 -1.53 -21.40
CA ASN A 96 2.30 -2.96 -21.59
C ASN A 96 3.09 -3.52 -22.77
N GLN A 97 3.26 -2.74 -23.85
CA GLN A 97 4.11 -3.12 -24.97
C GLN A 97 5.59 -3.22 -24.56
N ASP A 98 6.12 -2.18 -23.89
CA ASP A 98 7.49 -2.17 -23.34
C ASP A 98 7.71 -3.36 -22.38
N TYR A 99 6.67 -3.74 -21.62
CA TYR A 99 6.73 -4.89 -20.73
C TYR A 99 6.76 -6.22 -21.51
N ILE A 100 5.90 -6.39 -22.53
CA ILE A 100 5.89 -7.59 -23.39
C ILE A 100 7.26 -7.79 -24.06
N GLU A 101 7.92 -6.70 -24.48
CA GLU A 101 9.27 -6.75 -25.05
C GLU A 101 10.30 -7.26 -24.02
N LYS A 102 10.28 -6.75 -22.78
CA LYS A 102 11.13 -7.25 -21.68
C LYS A 102 10.87 -8.72 -21.34
N GLU A 103 9.60 -9.15 -21.25
CA GLU A 103 9.23 -10.54 -20.97
C GLU A 103 9.70 -11.49 -22.10
N THR A 104 9.65 -11.00 -23.34
CA THR A 104 10.14 -11.72 -24.54
C THR A 104 11.65 -11.93 -24.51
N GLU A 105 12.41 -10.91 -24.07
CA GLU A 105 13.86 -11.02 -23.85
C GLU A 105 14.18 -11.94 -22.66
N ARG A 106 13.50 -11.73 -21.53
CA ARG A 106 13.66 -12.49 -20.28
C ARG A 106 13.52 -13.99 -20.52
N LEU A 107 12.46 -14.42 -21.21
CA LEU A 107 12.21 -15.85 -21.46
C LEU A 107 12.97 -16.43 -22.67
N GLY A 108 13.78 -15.61 -23.35
CA GLY A 108 14.60 -16.03 -24.49
C GLY A 108 13.80 -16.37 -25.74
N LEU A 109 12.58 -15.84 -25.89
CA LEU A 109 11.60 -16.28 -26.90
C LEU A 109 12.02 -16.00 -28.35
N GLN A 110 12.98 -15.10 -28.55
CA GLN A 110 13.57 -14.79 -29.87
C GLN A 110 14.92 -15.50 -30.11
N GLN A 111 15.46 -16.21 -29.12
CA GLN A 111 16.78 -16.84 -29.19
C GLN A 111 16.66 -18.27 -29.74
N ARG A 112 17.61 -18.71 -30.58
CA ARG A 112 17.65 -20.10 -31.09
C ARG A 112 18.04 -21.12 -30.03
N VAL A 113 18.75 -20.69 -29.00
CA VAL A 113 19.19 -21.48 -27.85
C VAL A 113 19.03 -20.58 -26.66
N ALA A 114 18.18 -20.96 -25.71
CA ALA A 114 18.01 -20.24 -24.46
C ALA A 114 19.15 -20.55 -23.49
N SER A 115 19.37 -19.69 -22.51
CA SER A 115 20.28 -19.97 -21.40
C SER A 115 19.62 -20.85 -20.33
N SER A 116 20.43 -21.51 -19.50
CA SER A 116 19.93 -22.33 -18.40
C SER A 116 19.06 -21.57 -17.39
N GLN A 117 19.32 -20.26 -17.22
CA GLN A 117 18.47 -19.38 -16.41
C GLN A 117 17.10 -19.21 -17.06
N GLN A 118 17.06 -18.97 -18.37
CA GLN A 118 15.82 -18.82 -19.12
C GLN A 118 15.02 -20.14 -19.19
N ASP A 119 15.68 -21.30 -19.10
CA ASP A 119 15.02 -22.61 -18.95
C ASP A 119 14.40 -22.75 -17.56
N GLN A 120 15.10 -22.34 -16.50
CA GLN A 120 14.57 -22.34 -15.13
C GLN A 120 13.37 -21.40 -14.98
N GLU A 121 13.48 -20.15 -15.45
CA GLU A 121 12.40 -19.16 -15.40
C GLU A 121 11.17 -19.61 -16.21
N LEU A 122 11.37 -20.35 -17.30
CA LEU A 122 10.28 -20.98 -18.03
C LEU A 122 9.63 -22.12 -17.22
N GLN A 123 10.40 -22.97 -16.54
CA GLN A 123 9.86 -24.05 -15.70
C GLN A 123 8.98 -23.51 -14.57
N GLU A 124 9.35 -22.36 -13.99
CA GLU A 124 8.50 -21.65 -13.02
C GLU A 124 7.15 -21.21 -13.64
N ILE A 125 7.18 -20.65 -14.86
CA ILE A 125 5.95 -20.33 -15.62
C ILE A 125 5.13 -21.58 -15.93
N GLN A 126 5.74 -22.70 -16.34
CA GLN A 126 5.02 -23.94 -16.61
C GLN A 126 4.36 -24.50 -15.34
N GLN A 127 5.01 -24.38 -14.18
CA GLN A 127 4.42 -24.78 -12.90
C GLN A 127 3.28 -23.83 -12.49
N ALA A 128 3.46 -22.52 -12.64
CA ALA A 128 2.40 -21.53 -12.40
C ALA A 128 1.20 -21.71 -13.37
N ALA A 129 1.44 -22.12 -14.62
CA ALA A 129 0.39 -22.45 -15.58
C ALA A 129 -0.47 -23.63 -15.10
N ARG A 130 0.12 -24.66 -14.49
CA ARG A 130 -0.63 -25.80 -13.90
C ARG A 130 -1.55 -25.34 -12.77
N VAL A 131 -1.04 -24.49 -11.88
CA VAL A 131 -1.82 -23.91 -10.78
C VAL A 131 -2.96 -23.05 -11.32
N LEU A 132 -2.68 -22.20 -12.30
CA LEU A 132 -3.67 -21.34 -12.97
C LEU A 132 -4.80 -22.17 -13.61
N LEU A 133 -4.46 -23.26 -14.30
CA LEU A 133 -5.44 -24.21 -14.83
C LEU A 133 -6.28 -24.87 -13.73
N SER A 134 -5.64 -25.33 -12.65
CA SER A 134 -6.36 -25.92 -11.51
C SER A 134 -7.34 -24.92 -10.90
N ALA A 135 -6.94 -23.66 -10.72
CA ALA A 135 -7.83 -22.61 -10.22
C ALA A 135 -9.00 -22.32 -11.18
N GLN A 136 -8.77 -22.29 -12.49
CA GLN A 136 -9.83 -22.13 -13.51
C GLN A 136 -10.79 -23.33 -13.54
N ASP A 137 -10.28 -24.56 -13.48
CA ASP A 137 -11.10 -25.77 -13.47
C ASP A 137 -11.91 -25.89 -12.16
N LEU A 138 -11.40 -25.37 -11.03
CA LEU A 138 -12.18 -25.21 -9.79
C LEU A 138 -13.26 -24.11 -9.92
N GLN A 139 -12.97 -22.97 -10.56
CA GLN A 139 -14.00 -21.95 -10.86
C GLN A 139 -15.15 -22.50 -11.71
N ALA A 140 -14.82 -23.28 -12.75
CA ALA A 140 -15.81 -23.93 -13.60
C ALA A 140 -16.70 -24.91 -12.81
N GLN A 141 -16.12 -25.63 -11.84
CA GLN A 141 -16.84 -26.55 -10.96
C GLN A 141 -17.70 -25.83 -9.90
N LEU A 142 -17.21 -24.74 -9.29
CA LEU A 142 -17.99 -23.93 -8.35
C LEU A 142 -19.28 -23.39 -9.00
N ARG A 143 -19.20 -22.97 -10.28
CA ARG A 143 -20.36 -22.52 -11.07
C ARG A 143 -21.43 -23.61 -11.28
N GLN A 144 -21.11 -24.89 -11.08
CA GLN A 144 -22.08 -26.00 -11.13
C GLN A 144 -22.79 -26.28 -9.80
N ILE A 145 -22.40 -25.62 -8.70
CA ILE A 145 -23.08 -25.77 -7.40
C ILE A 145 -24.40 -25.00 -7.45
N THR A 146 -25.51 -25.66 -7.12
CA THR A 146 -26.83 -25.02 -7.01
C THR A 146 -26.90 -24.15 -5.76
N VAL A 147 -27.16 -22.85 -5.96
CA VAL A 147 -27.16 -21.84 -4.87
C VAL A 147 -28.54 -21.23 -4.60
N GLY A 148 -29.53 -21.52 -5.44
CA GLY A 148 -30.89 -21.04 -5.29
C GLY A 148 -31.76 -21.39 -6.49
N TYR A 149 -32.84 -20.63 -6.65
CA TYR A 149 -33.78 -20.74 -7.75
C TYR A 149 -34.09 -19.36 -8.32
N ASP A 150 -34.29 -19.33 -9.64
CA ASP A 150 -34.91 -18.20 -10.33
C ASP A 150 -36.34 -18.55 -10.74
N VAL A 151 -37.16 -17.51 -10.91
CA VAL A 151 -38.56 -17.62 -11.34
C VAL A 151 -38.62 -17.40 -12.85
N GLU A 152 -38.90 -18.46 -13.60
CA GLU A 152 -39.25 -18.37 -15.01
C GLU A 152 -40.77 -18.31 -15.17
N VAL A 153 -41.26 -17.62 -16.20
CA VAL A 153 -42.69 -17.46 -16.50
C VAL A 153 -42.93 -17.89 -17.95
N THR A 154 -43.85 -18.83 -18.18
CA THR A 154 -44.21 -19.29 -19.54
C THR A 154 -44.95 -18.21 -20.34
N GLU A 155 -45.07 -18.39 -21.65
CA GLU A 155 -45.89 -17.50 -22.51
C GLU A 155 -47.37 -17.45 -22.07
N GLU A 156 -47.88 -18.52 -21.44
CA GLU A 156 -49.23 -18.57 -20.86
C GLU A 156 -49.33 -17.97 -19.44
N GLY A 157 -48.22 -17.45 -18.88
CA GLY A 157 -48.18 -16.77 -17.59
C GLY A 157 -48.00 -17.67 -16.38
N PHE A 158 -47.60 -18.94 -16.55
CA PHE A 158 -47.32 -19.83 -15.41
C PHE A 158 -45.89 -19.63 -14.90
N SER A 159 -45.75 -19.29 -13.63
CA SER A 159 -44.44 -19.21 -12.96
C SER A 159 -43.98 -20.59 -12.47
N TYR A 160 -42.72 -20.94 -12.72
CA TYR A 160 -42.05 -22.12 -12.14
C TYR A 160 -40.63 -21.77 -11.68
N LEU A 161 -40.12 -22.57 -10.75
CA LEU A 161 -38.79 -22.38 -10.17
C LEU A 161 -37.77 -23.26 -10.90
N VAL A 162 -36.68 -22.64 -11.35
CA VAL A 162 -35.56 -23.32 -11.99
C VAL A 162 -34.35 -23.26 -11.05
N PRO A 163 -33.72 -24.40 -10.70
CA PRO A 163 -32.50 -24.39 -9.89
C PRO A 163 -31.36 -23.74 -10.67
N VAL A 164 -30.73 -22.72 -10.08
CA VAL A 164 -29.63 -21.99 -10.72
C VAL A 164 -28.29 -22.31 -10.08
N GLY A 165 -27.28 -22.46 -10.96
CA GLY A 165 -25.88 -22.61 -10.57
C GLY A 165 -25.31 -21.29 -10.05
N PHE A 166 -24.16 -21.36 -9.38
CA PHE A 166 -23.47 -20.18 -8.88
C PHE A 166 -22.98 -19.26 -10.01
N ASP A 167 -23.53 -18.04 -10.05
CA ASP A 167 -22.98 -16.91 -10.81
C ASP A 167 -22.36 -15.89 -9.83
N PRO A 168 -21.05 -15.57 -9.92
CA PRO A 168 -20.43 -14.55 -9.07
C PRO A 168 -20.96 -13.12 -9.30
N MET A 169 -21.68 -12.86 -10.40
CA MET A 169 -22.24 -11.54 -10.72
C MET A 169 -23.72 -11.38 -10.33
N HIS A 170 -24.44 -12.48 -10.13
CA HIS A 170 -25.88 -12.46 -9.89
C HIS A 170 -26.26 -13.42 -8.75
N LYS A 171 -26.96 -12.90 -7.74
CA LYS A 171 -27.59 -13.74 -6.71
C LYS A 171 -28.89 -14.34 -7.26
N PRO A 172 -29.26 -15.57 -6.86
CA PRO A 172 -30.55 -16.16 -7.22
C PRO A 172 -31.70 -15.31 -6.65
N ALA A 173 -32.84 -15.30 -7.34
CA ALA A 173 -34.06 -14.64 -6.87
C ALA A 173 -34.57 -15.24 -5.54
N MET A 174 -34.35 -16.54 -5.33
CA MET A 174 -34.68 -17.24 -4.08
C MET A 174 -33.52 -18.13 -3.61
N ALA A 175 -33.01 -17.90 -2.41
CA ALA A 175 -31.95 -18.71 -1.79
C ALA A 175 -32.48 -19.89 -0.93
N GLU A 176 -33.79 -19.89 -0.61
CA GLU A 176 -34.43 -20.93 0.19
C GLU A 176 -34.87 -22.15 -0.64
N ARG A 177 -35.22 -23.25 0.05
CA ARG A 177 -35.83 -24.41 -0.61
C ARG A 177 -37.28 -24.11 -1.01
N PRO A 178 -37.73 -24.55 -2.19
CA PRO A 178 -39.12 -24.41 -2.61
C PRO A 178 -40.07 -25.06 -1.60
N GLN A 179 -41.17 -24.37 -1.30
CA GLN A 179 -42.17 -24.82 -0.35
C GLN A 179 -43.01 -25.97 -0.95
N PRO A 180 -43.56 -26.88 -0.12
CA PRO A 180 -44.44 -27.95 -0.59
C PRO A 180 -45.65 -27.39 -1.35
N GLY A 181 -45.69 -27.60 -2.67
CA GLY A 181 -46.73 -27.09 -3.56
C GLY A 181 -46.22 -26.15 -4.67
N GLU A 182 -44.97 -25.68 -4.58
CA GLU A 182 -44.34 -24.91 -5.66
C GLU A 182 -43.85 -25.82 -6.79
N THR A 183 -44.04 -25.37 -8.04
CA THR A 183 -43.63 -26.12 -9.23
C THR A 183 -42.15 -25.89 -9.50
N VAL A 184 -41.32 -26.91 -9.29
CA VAL A 184 -39.88 -26.90 -9.56
C VAL A 184 -39.59 -27.72 -10.82
N VAL A 185 -38.79 -27.18 -11.74
CA VAL A 185 -38.31 -27.89 -12.92
C VAL A 185 -36.91 -28.45 -12.65
N GLY A 186 -36.79 -29.78 -12.53
CA GLY A 186 -35.52 -30.48 -12.30
C GLY A 186 -35.49 -31.32 -11.01
N GLU A 187 -34.31 -31.83 -10.64
CA GLU A 187 -34.14 -32.60 -9.41
C GLU A 187 -34.10 -31.68 -8.18
N ALA A 188 -35.21 -31.59 -7.44
CA ALA A 188 -35.35 -30.79 -6.22
C ALA A 188 -34.59 -31.34 -4.98
N HIS A 189 -33.49 -32.07 -5.20
CA HIS A 189 -32.77 -32.83 -4.16
C HIS A 189 -31.31 -32.45 -3.97
N THR A 190 -30.77 -31.53 -4.78
CA THR A 190 -29.42 -30.99 -4.57
C THR A 190 -29.33 -30.29 -3.21
N PRO A 191 -28.22 -30.45 -2.46
CA PRO A 191 -27.90 -29.58 -1.33
C PRO A 191 -27.80 -28.13 -1.83
N LEU A 192 -28.59 -27.23 -1.25
CA LEU A 192 -28.44 -25.80 -1.51
C LEU A 192 -27.35 -25.26 -0.59
N VAL A 193 -26.35 -24.64 -1.19
CA VAL A 193 -25.31 -23.92 -0.48
C VAL A 193 -25.60 -22.43 -0.62
N PRO A 194 -25.55 -21.63 0.46
CA PRO A 194 -25.68 -20.18 0.37
C PRO A 194 -24.70 -19.62 -0.66
N TRP A 195 -25.19 -18.72 -1.52
CA TRP A 195 -24.40 -18.07 -2.57
C TRP A 195 -23.11 -17.46 -2.01
N GLU A 196 -23.17 -16.89 -0.81
CA GLU A 196 -22.05 -16.27 -0.10
C GLU A 196 -20.91 -17.25 0.19
N GLU A 197 -21.20 -18.50 0.58
CA GLU A 197 -20.17 -19.49 0.88
C GLU A 197 -19.52 -20.05 -0.40
N VAL A 198 -20.29 -20.21 -1.48
CA VAL A 198 -19.73 -20.56 -2.79
C VAL A 198 -18.88 -19.41 -3.34
N ASN A 199 -19.37 -18.17 -3.23
CA ASN A 199 -18.62 -16.98 -3.63
C ASN A 199 -17.31 -16.84 -2.84
N LYS A 200 -17.32 -17.11 -1.53
CA LYS A 200 -16.11 -17.08 -0.70
C LYS A 200 -15.03 -18.06 -1.18
N GLN A 201 -15.39 -19.24 -1.68
CA GLN A 201 -14.43 -20.14 -2.33
C GLN A 201 -14.02 -19.62 -3.72
N TYR A 202 -14.96 -19.06 -4.48
CA TYR A 202 -14.68 -18.45 -5.79
C TYR A 202 -13.66 -17.32 -5.68
N GLN A 203 -13.82 -16.39 -4.73
CA GLN A 203 -12.89 -15.28 -4.52
C GLN A 203 -11.48 -15.75 -4.14
N LYS A 204 -11.31 -16.87 -3.44
CA LYS A 204 -9.96 -17.46 -3.23
C LYS A 204 -9.29 -17.86 -4.54
N THR A 205 -10.05 -18.47 -5.46
CA THR A 205 -9.51 -18.81 -6.79
C THR A 205 -9.25 -17.56 -7.63
N VAL A 206 -10.10 -16.52 -7.55
CA VAL A 206 -9.85 -15.22 -8.20
C VAL A 206 -8.53 -14.63 -7.71
N ALA A 207 -8.34 -14.54 -6.39
CA ALA A 207 -7.11 -14.03 -5.78
C ALA A 207 -5.86 -14.81 -6.25
N LEU A 208 -5.92 -16.14 -6.28
CA LEU A 208 -4.83 -16.99 -6.77
C LEU A 208 -4.53 -16.75 -8.26
N ILE A 209 -5.57 -16.65 -9.09
CA ILE A 209 -5.45 -16.33 -10.52
C ILE A 209 -4.78 -14.96 -10.69
N THR A 210 -5.29 -13.91 -10.02
CA THR A 210 -4.73 -12.56 -10.05
C THR A 210 -3.25 -12.58 -9.65
N ALA A 211 -2.90 -13.15 -8.50
CA ALA A 211 -1.52 -13.22 -8.02
C ALA A 211 -0.56 -13.90 -9.02
N LEU A 212 -0.98 -15.04 -9.61
CA LEU A 212 -0.18 -15.75 -10.61
C LEU A 212 -0.03 -14.95 -11.90
N THR A 213 -1.10 -14.32 -12.38
CA THR A 213 -1.04 -13.54 -13.63
C THR A 213 -0.30 -12.21 -13.48
N SER A 214 -0.31 -11.60 -12.29
CA SER A 214 0.50 -10.42 -11.97
C SER A 214 1.99 -10.78 -11.86
N ARG A 215 2.32 -11.93 -11.26
CA ARG A 215 3.71 -12.43 -11.15
C ARG A 215 4.26 -12.96 -12.47
N TYR A 216 3.43 -13.60 -13.28
CA TYR A 216 3.79 -14.21 -14.57
C TYR A 216 2.96 -13.64 -15.72
N PRO A 217 3.28 -12.42 -16.20
CA PRO A 217 2.65 -11.76 -17.35
C PRO A 217 2.43 -12.62 -18.60
N ALA A 218 3.35 -13.54 -18.89
CA ALA A 218 3.15 -14.55 -19.93
C ALA A 218 1.82 -15.32 -19.78
N LEU A 219 1.45 -15.67 -18.54
CA LEU A 219 0.19 -16.35 -18.22
C LEU A 219 -1.02 -15.43 -18.34
N PHE A 220 -0.89 -14.13 -18.03
CA PHE A 220 -1.97 -13.15 -18.22
C PHE A 220 -2.47 -13.12 -19.68
N ALA A 221 -1.55 -13.21 -20.65
CA ALA A 221 -1.87 -13.29 -22.08
C ALA A 221 -2.61 -14.59 -22.50
N MET A 222 -2.70 -15.58 -21.60
CA MET A 222 -3.33 -16.90 -21.82
C MET A 222 -4.44 -17.23 -20.79
N ALA A 223 -4.68 -16.38 -19.80
CA ALA A 223 -5.63 -16.62 -18.72
C ALA A 223 -7.11 -16.49 -19.14
N GLY A 224 -7.38 -16.05 -20.38
CA GLY A 224 -8.72 -16.04 -20.96
C GLY A 224 -9.28 -17.46 -21.16
N LEU A 225 -10.59 -17.64 -20.95
CA LEU A 225 -11.27 -18.93 -21.12
C LEU A 225 -11.16 -19.48 -22.55
N ASP A 226 -11.02 -18.60 -23.55
CA ASP A 226 -10.77 -18.94 -24.96
C ASP A 226 -9.37 -19.51 -25.23
N ARG A 227 -8.42 -19.30 -24.30
CA ARG A 227 -7.01 -19.72 -24.39
C ARG A 227 -6.62 -20.84 -23.42
N GLN A 228 -7.60 -21.50 -22.79
CA GLN A 228 -7.32 -22.60 -21.86
C GLN A 228 -6.53 -23.77 -22.54
N ALA A 229 -6.68 -23.95 -23.85
CA ALA A 229 -5.89 -24.93 -24.61
C ALA A 229 -4.40 -24.54 -24.73
N ASP A 230 -4.11 -23.26 -25.02
CA ASP A 230 -2.74 -22.72 -25.06
C ASP A 230 -2.07 -22.87 -23.68
N LEU A 231 -2.81 -22.54 -22.61
CA LEU A 231 -2.34 -22.63 -21.25
C LEU A 231 -2.07 -24.10 -20.81
N ARG A 232 -2.96 -25.05 -21.16
CA ARG A 232 -2.72 -26.50 -20.97
C ARG A 232 -1.46 -26.96 -21.70
N SER A 233 -1.24 -26.46 -22.90
CA SER A 233 -0.08 -26.82 -23.71
C SER A 233 1.21 -26.28 -23.08
N VAL A 234 1.25 -25.02 -22.63
CA VAL A 234 2.39 -24.46 -21.87
C VAL A 234 2.67 -25.26 -20.59
N ALA A 235 1.64 -25.70 -19.87
CA ALA A 235 1.78 -26.48 -18.64
C ALA A 235 2.37 -27.90 -18.83
N GLN A 236 2.29 -28.48 -20.03
CA GLN A 236 2.53 -29.91 -20.29
C GLN A 236 3.60 -30.21 -21.35
N GLU A 237 3.79 -29.33 -22.33
CA GLU A 237 4.70 -29.56 -23.47
C GLU A 237 6.18 -29.28 -23.13
N SER A 238 7.08 -29.58 -24.08
CA SER A 238 8.51 -29.29 -23.93
C SER A 238 8.79 -27.78 -23.75
N PRO A 239 9.93 -27.40 -23.14
CA PRO A 239 10.38 -26.01 -23.04
C PRO A 239 10.34 -25.24 -24.38
N GLU A 240 10.73 -25.88 -25.47
CA GLU A 240 10.74 -25.29 -26.81
C GLU A 240 9.33 -24.99 -27.32
N GLN A 241 8.39 -25.91 -27.13
CA GLN A 241 6.98 -25.72 -27.49
C GLN A 241 6.31 -24.68 -26.60
N ALA A 242 6.55 -24.73 -25.28
CA ALA A 242 6.02 -23.75 -24.33
C ALA A 242 6.48 -22.32 -24.66
N ARG A 243 7.76 -22.12 -25.01
CA ARG A 243 8.26 -20.83 -25.51
C ARG A 243 7.56 -20.38 -26.79
N ALA A 244 7.35 -21.27 -27.75
CA ALA A 244 6.68 -20.93 -29.01
C ALA A 244 5.24 -20.43 -28.75
N ILE A 245 4.50 -21.10 -27.86
CA ILE A 245 3.13 -20.74 -27.50
C ILE A 245 3.09 -19.42 -26.71
N ILE A 246 3.97 -19.23 -25.72
CA ILE A 246 4.07 -17.96 -24.98
C ILE A 246 4.43 -16.81 -25.94
N SER A 247 5.38 -17.03 -26.85
CA SER A 247 5.78 -16.04 -27.87
C SER A 247 4.60 -15.65 -28.77
N GLN A 248 3.84 -16.62 -29.25
CA GLN A 248 2.63 -16.37 -30.05
C GLN A 248 1.54 -15.65 -29.24
N ALA A 249 1.35 -16.01 -27.96
CA ALA A 249 0.37 -15.37 -27.09
C ALA A 249 0.72 -13.89 -26.85
N LEU A 250 1.99 -13.60 -26.51
CA LEU A 250 2.52 -12.26 -26.27
C LEU A 250 2.54 -11.40 -27.54
N GLN A 251 2.96 -11.94 -28.69
CA GLN A 251 2.89 -11.24 -29.99
C GLN A 251 1.45 -10.88 -30.35
N GLY A 252 0.49 -11.79 -30.10
CA GLY A 252 -0.93 -11.51 -30.31
C GLY A 252 -1.47 -10.38 -29.42
N VAL A 253 -0.99 -10.25 -28.18
CA VAL A 253 -1.33 -9.11 -27.30
C VAL A 253 -0.68 -7.82 -27.79
N SER A 254 0.61 -7.84 -28.17
CA SER A 254 1.32 -6.68 -28.69
C SER A 254 0.71 -6.14 -30.00
N GLN A 255 0.29 -7.02 -30.91
CA GLN A 255 -0.48 -6.63 -32.10
C GLN A 255 -1.80 -5.97 -31.72
N LYS A 256 -2.58 -6.59 -30.82
CA LYS A 256 -3.86 -6.04 -30.34
C LYS A 256 -3.70 -4.67 -29.68
N ILE A 257 -2.64 -4.46 -28.90
CA ILE A 257 -2.26 -3.16 -28.32
C ILE A 257 -2.02 -2.13 -29.44
N THR A 258 -1.19 -2.48 -30.42
CA THR A 258 -0.87 -1.63 -31.57
C THR A 258 -2.11 -1.21 -32.35
N GLU A 259 -3.06 -2.14 -32.56
CA GLU A 259 -4.34 -1.89 -33.21
C GLU A 259 -5.33 -1.07 -32.35
N THR A 260 -5.20 -1.13 -31.01
CA THR A 260 -6.08 -0.43 -30.06
C THR A 260 -5.66 1.01 -29.82
N ILE A 261 -4.36 1.31 -29.77
CA ILE A 261 -3.83 2.68 -29.56
C ILE A 261 -4.50 3.74 -30.46
N PRO A 262 -4.64 3.56 -31.80
CA PRO A 262 -5.26 4.58 -32.66
C PRO A 262 -6.80 4.69 -32.51
N LYS A 263 -7.45 3.76 -31.80
CA LYS A 263 -8.91 3.69 -31.61
C LYS A 263 -9.41 4.47 -30.39
N ILE A 264 -8.57 4.60 -29.35
CA ILE A 264 -8.84 5.48 -28.21
C ILE A 264 -9.19 6.89 -28.71
N GLY A 265 -10.26 7.50 -28.19
CA GLY A 265 -10.75 8.82 -28.58
C GLY A 265 -11.40 8.90 -29.96
N ARG A 266 -11.69 7.76 -30.61
CA ARG A 266 -12.29 7.69 -31.95
C ARG A 266 -13.37 6.62 -32.09
N GLU A 267 -13.00 5.37 -31.82
CA GLU A 267 -13.88 4.20 -31.82
C GLU A 267 -14.16 3.74 -30.38
N ILE A 268 -13.22 3.98 -29.46
CA ILE A 268 -13.35 3.75 -28.02
C ILE A 268 -13.50 5.12 -27.38
N ASP A 269 -14.67 5.40 -26.79
CA ASP A 269 -14.96 6.68 -26.15
C ASP A 269 -14.27 6.74 -24.78
N SER A 270 -13.74 7.91 -24.41
CA SER A 270 -13.10 8.09 -23.10
C SER A 270 -14.09 7.88 -21.95
N ARG A 271 -15.40 8.02 -22.20
CA ARG A 271 -16.48 7.76 -21.24
C ARG A 271 -16.72 6.27 -20.96
N ASP A 272 -16.22 5.38 -21.82
CA ASP A 272 -16.25 3.93 -21.58
C ASP A 272 -15.15 3.45 -20.62
N LEU A 273 -14.11 4.26 -20.41
CA LEU A 273 -12.88 3.89 -19.70
C LEU A 273 -13.01 4.05 -18.17
N ILE A 274 -14.11 3.51 -17.62
CA ILE A 274 -14.55 3.68 -16.22
C ILE A 274 -13.44 3.39 -15.20
N SER A 275 -12.60 2.36 -15.42
CA SER A 275 -11.50 2.01 -14.52
C SER A 275 -10.49 3.15 -14.34
N ILE A 276 -10.21 3.92 -15.41
CA ILE A 276 -9.33 5.10 -15.33
C ILE A 276 -10.04 6.24 -14.59
N HIS A 277 -11.36 6.41 -14.80
CA HIS A 277 -12.13 7.42 -14.06
C HIS A 277 -12.02 7.18 -12.56
N GLN A 278 -12.22 5.93 -12.10
CA GLN A 278 -12.13 5.59 -10.68
C GLN A 278 -10.72 5.80 -10.11
N GLN A 279 -9.67 5.45 -10.86
CA GLN A 279 -8.30 5.71 -10.42
C GLN A 279 -8.02 7.22 -10.24
N LEU A 280 -8.46 8.04 -11.20
CA LEU A 280 -8.37 9.51 -11.11
C LEU A 280 -9.19 10.07 -9.93
N TYR A 281 -10.42 9.57 -9.73
CA TYR A 281 -11.30 9.94 -8.63
C TYR A 281 -10.79 9.54 -7.23
N ASN A 282 -9.86 8.59 -7.17
CA ASN A 282 -9.23 8.09 -5.96
C ASN A 282 -7.83 8.67 -5.74
N GLY A 283 -7.41 9.64 -6.56
CA GLY A 283 -6.19 10.43 -6.32
C GLY A 283 -4.92 9.83 -6.90
N MET A 284 -5.01 8.93 -7.89
CA MET A 284 -3.84 8.52 -8.67
C MET A 284 -3.07 9.74 -9.20
N GLU A 285 -1.76 9.78 -8.98
CA GLU A 285 -0.86 10.70 -9.68
C GLU A 285 -0.83 10.32 -11.17
N PRO A 286 -1.34 11.19 -12.07
CA PRO A 286 -1.47 10.83 -13.47
C PRO A 286 -0.11 10.90 -14.20
N PRO A 287 0.11 10.09 -15.24
CA PRO A 287 1.36 10.03 -15.97
C PRO A 287 1.66 11.34 -16.73
N PRO A 288 2.93 11.57 -17.12
CA PRO A 288 3.33 12.76 -17.88
C PRO A 288 2.52 12.96 -19.16
N GLY A 289 2.11 14.21 -19.41
CA GLY A 289 1.30 14.60 -20.58
C GLY A 289 -0.20 14.77 -20.29
N THR A 290 -0.65 14.43 -19.08
CA THR A 290 -1.97 14.81 -18.55
C THR A 290 -2.01 16.26 -18.09
N SER A 291 -3.21 16.77 -17.79
CA SER A 291 -3.49 18.17 -17.43
C SER A 291 -2.97 18.58 -16.05
N GLY A 292 -2.63 17.61 -15.19
CA GLY A 292 -2.20 17.85 -13.81
C GLY A 292 -3.31 18.35 -12.87
N LEU A 293 -4.58 18.26 -13.27
CA LEU A 293 -5.71 18.62 -12.42
C LEU A 293 -5.95 17.55 -11.34
N PRO A 294 -6.27 17.93 -10.08
CA PRO A 294 -6.45 16.99 -8.99
C PRO A 294 -7.86 16.36 -9.03
N TRP A 295 -8.04 15.33 -9.86
CA TRP A 295 -9.34 14.69 -10.11
C TRP A 295 -10.01 14.01 -8.89
N SER A 296 -9.29 13.86 -7.77
CA SER A 296 -9.84 13.45 -6.47
C SER A 296 -10.48 14.60 -5.67
N ASN A 297 -10.14 15.86 -5.98
CA ASN A 297 -10.73 17.02 -5.32
C ASN A 297 -12.21 17.16 -5.71
N PRO A 298 -13.14 17.41 -4.77
CA PRO A 298 -14.58 17.39 -5.02
C PRO A 298 -15.08 18.19 -6.23
N ILE A 299 -14.55 19.40 -6.50
CA ILE A 299 -15.02 20.20 -7.64
C ILE A 299 -14.59 19.60 -8.99
N TYR A 300 -13.36 19.06 -9.05
CA TYR A 300 -12.81 18.46 -10.27
C TYR A 300 -13.42 17.08 -10.51
N LYS A 301 -13.66 16.31 -9.44
CA LYS A 301 -14.41 15.05 -9.47
C LYS A 301 -15.84 15.28 -9.96
N TRP A 302 -16.53 16.29 -9.45
CA TRP A 302 -17.86 16.68 -9.94
C TRP A 302 -17.81 17.10 -11.42
N ALA A 303 -16.91 18.00 -11.81
CA ALA A 303 -16.79 18.42 -13.21
C ALA A 303 -16.48 17.24 -14.15
N ALA A 304 -15.68 16.27 -13.71
CA ALA A 304 -15.41 15.04 -14.45
C ALA A 304 -16.64 14.11 -14.53
N GLN A 305 -17.44 14.01 -13.46
CA GLN A 305 -18.72 13.29 -13.47
C GLN A 305 -19.72 13.93 -14.43
N GLU A 306 -19.81 15.26 -14.49
CA GLU A 306 -20.61 15.98 -15.49
C GLU A 306 -20.10 15.78 -16.94
N ALA A 307 -18.79 15.55 -17.12
CA ALA A 307 -18.22 15.20 -18.43
C ALA A 307 -18.67 13.81 -18.93
N ILE A 308 -19.03 12.91 -18.00
CA ILE A 308 -19.66 11.62 -18.31
C ILE A 308 -21.17 11.83 -18.53
N GLY A 309 -21.83 12.55 -17.60
CA GLY A 309 -23.28 12.82 -17.63
C GLY A 309 -24.13 11.54 -17.65
N ASP A 310 -25.30 11.60 -18.29
CA ASP A 310 -26.22 10.46 -18.50
C ASP A 310 -25.70 9.40 -19.52
N TYR A 311 -24.38 9.33 -19.76
CA TYR A 311 -23.81 8.38 -20.71
C TYR A 311 -24.01 6.93 -20.25
N GLN A 312 -24.98 6.25 -20.89
CA GLN A 312 -25.23 4.84 -20.64
C GLN A 312 -24.15 4.00 -21.29
N ALA A 313 -23.11 3.62 -20.53
CA ALA A 313 -22.05 2.66 -20.91
C ALA A 313 -22.56 1.22 -21.17
N LYS A 314 -23.85 1.06 -21.47
CA LYS A 314 -24.57 -0.20 -21.69
C LYS A 314 -24.06 -0.98 -22.89
N GLU A 315 -23.56 -0.32 -23.93
CA GLU A 315 -23.08 -1.00 -25.14
C GLU A 315 -21.61 -1.44 -25.02
N PHE A 316 -20.76 -0.73 -24.29
CA PHE A 316 -19.34 -1.06 -24.16
C PHE A 316 -19.11 -2.41 -23.48
N TRP A 317 -19.63 -2.60 -22.27
CA TRP A 317 -19.45 -3.86 -21.52
C TRP A 317 -20.18 -5.04 -22.17
N THR A 318 -21.34 -4.81 -22.77
CA THR A 318 -22.11 -5.86 -23.48
C THR A 318 -21.38 -6.35 -24.74
N ASN A 319 -20.64 -5.49 -25.44
CA ASN A 319 -19.78 -5.89 -26.56
C ASN A 319 -18.41 -6.44 -26.11
N LEU A 320 -17.87 -5.97 -24.98
CA LEU A 320 -16.64 -6.51 -24.37
C LEU A 320 -16.79 -7.96 -23.91
N GLY A 321 -18.01 -8.36 -23.53
CA GLY A 321 -18.37 -9.75 -23.22
C GLY A 321 -18.10 -10.75 -24.35
N LEU A 322 -17.84 -10.30 -25.59
CA LEU A 322 -17.41 -11.14 -26.71
C LEU A 322 -15.90 -11.04 -27.07
N THR A 323 -15.16 -10.05 -26.58
CA THR A 323 -13.73 -9.89 -26.92
C THR A 323 -12.91 -9.30 -25.76
N ALA A 324 -12.24 -10.15 -24.97
CA ALA A 324 -11.53 -9.82 -23.72
C ALA A 324 -10.39 -8.77 -23.80
N VAL A 325 -10.11 -8.20 -24.96
CA VAL A 325 -8.87 -7.50 -25.29
C VAL A 325 -8.72 -6.12 -24.62
N ALA A 326 -9.77 -5.30 -24.58
CA ALA A 326 -9.65 -3.94 -24.04
C ALA A 326 -9.51 -3.93 -22.51
N ALA A 327 -10.15 -4.88 -21.81
CA ALA A 327 -9.95 -5.07 -20.37
C ALA A 327 -8.51 -5.52 -20.07
N ILE A 328 -8.01 -6.56 -20.77
CA ILE A 328 -6.62 -7.05 -20.68
C ILE A 328 -5.61 -5.91 -20.80
N ALA A 329 -5.80 -5.02 -21.78
CA ALA A 329 -4.82 -3.99 -22.11
C ALA A 329 -4.88 -2.74 -21.19
N LEU A 330 -5.89 -2.60 -20.33
CA LEU A 330 -5.99 -1.55 -19.31
C LEU A 330 -5.64 -2.07 -17.90
N ILE A 331 -5.92 -3.35 -17.62
CA ILE A 331 -5.46 -4.09 -16.44
C ILE A 331 -3.93 -4.20 -16.44
N GLY A 332 -3.31 -4.45 -17.61
CA GLY A 332 -1.86 -4.63 -17.73
C GLY A 332 -0.99 -3.49 -17.16
N ALA A 333 -1.54 -2.28 -16.97
CA ALA A 333 -0.89 -1.17 -16.29
C ALA A 333 -0.28 -1.55 -14.92
N GLU A 334 -0.90 -2.52 -14.26
CA GLU A 334 -0.47 -3.13 -13.00
C GLU A 334 0.89 -3.80 -13.08
N ILE A 335 1.20 -4.40 -14.23
CA ILE A 335 2.40 -5.20 -14.44
C ILE A 335 3.65 -4.30 -14.44
N ALA A 336 3.47 -3.00 -14.70
CA ALA A 336 4.51 -1.98 -14.58
C ALA A 336 4.37 -1.03 -13.38
N THR A 337 3.20 -0.97 -12.74
CA THR A 337 2.94 -0.11 -11.54
C THR A 337 2.91 -0.89 -10.22
N GLY A 338 3.09 -2.22 -10.23
CA GLY A 338 3.13 -3.05 -9.03
C GLY A 338 1.76 -3.55 -8.53
N GLY A 339 0.74 -3.63 -9.39
CA GLY A 339 -0.53 -4.32 -9.08
C GLY A 339 -1.74 -3.44 -8.72
N LEU A 340 -1.65 -2.11 -8.80
CA LEU A 340 -2.63 -1.23 -8.13
C LEU A 340 -4.01 -1.05 -8.80
N ALA A 341 -4.21 -1.42 -10.08
CA ALA A 341 -5.46 -1.11 -10.79
C ALA A 341 -6.60 -2.16 -10.64
N THR A 342 -6.32 -3.46 -10.51
CA THR A 342 -7.35 -4.53 -10.49
C THR A 342 -8.16 -4.49 -9.19
N PHE A 343 -7.59 -3.97 -8.11
CA PHE A 343 -8.31 -3.71 -6.87
C PHE A 343 -9.55 -2.84 -7.08
N PHE A 344 -9.54 -1.93 -8.06
CA PHE A 344 -10.69 -1.09 -8.41
C PHE A 344 -11.70 -1.77 -9.34
N LEU A 345 -11.29 -2.78 -10.11
CA LEU A 345 -12.19 -3.58 -10.95
C LEU A 345 -13.01 -4.59 -10.11
N ALA A 346 -12.41 -5.17 -9.06
CA ALA A 346 -13.13 -6.01 -8.11
C ALA A 346 -14.24 -5.26 -7.34
N ALA A 347 -14.13 -3.95 -7.21
CA ALA A 347 -15.14 -3.07 -6.62
C ALA A 347 -16.04 -2.35 -7.66
N GLY A 348 -15.76 -2.51 -8.97
CA GLY A 348 -16.20 -1.58 -10.02
C GLY A 348 -17.44 -1.97 -10.83
N VAL A 349 -17.96 -3.19 -10.68
CA VAL A 349 -19.10 -3.69 -11.50
C VAL A 349 -20.18 -4.31 -10.59
N GLY A 350 -21.16 -3.52 -10.17
CA GLY A 350 -22.36 -4.01 -9.48
C GLY A 350 -22.96 -3.02 -8.47
N ILE A 351 -24.05 -2.34 -8.84
CA ILE A 351 -24.72 -1.35 -8.00
C ILE A 351 -25.54 -2.03 -6.89
N ALA A 352 -25.02 -2.05 -5.65
CA ALA A 352 -25.78 -1.97 -4.39
C ALA A 352 -24.81 -1.83 -3.19
N LEU A 353 -24.96 -0.78 -2.38
CA LEU A 353 -24.04 -0.46 -1.27
C LEU A 353 -24.38 -1.18 0.05
N PHE A 354 -23.35 -1.29 0.90
CA PHE A 354 -23.35 -1.69 2.32
C PHE A 354 -23.64 -3.16 2.67
N GLN A 355 -22.56 -3.93 2.95
CA GLN A 355 -22.35 -4.72 4.19
C GLN A 355 -21.09 -5.65 4.20
N ALA A 356 -20.17 -5.56 3.23
CA ALA A 356 -19.07 -6.53 3.08
C ALA A 356 -17.63 -5.97 3.26
N GLU A 357 -17.40 -4.92 4.04
CA GLU A 357 -16.08 -4.23 4.09
C GLU A 357 -14.95 -5.06 4.74
N GLN A 358 -15.19 -5.73 5.88
CA GLN A 358 -14.11 -6.28 6.73
C GLN A 358 -13.28 -7.42 6.11
N SER A 359 -13.84 -8.21 5.18
CA SER A 359 -13.07 -9.28 4.50
C SER A 359 -12.22 -8.73 3.35
N TRP A 360 -12.64 -7.62 2.73
CA TRP A 360 -11.92 -6.99 1.63
C TRP A 360 -10.74 -6.15 2.12
N GLU A 361 -10.87 -5.37 3.20
CA GLU A 361 -9.72 -4.66 3.80
C GLU A 361 -8.59 -5.62 4.17
N LYS A 362 -8.92 -6.76 4.79
CA LYS A 362 -7.91 -7.77 5.17
C LYS A 362 -7.24 -8.42 3.96
N TYR A 363 -7.95 -8.58 2.84
CA TYR A 363 -7.37 -9.06 1.58
C TYR A 363 -6.46 -8.00 0.93
N LEU A 364 -6.92 -6.75 0.85
CA LEU A 364 -6.16 -5.63 0.29
C LEU A 364 -4.87 -5.37 1.08
N ASN A 365 -4.92 -5.43 2.42
CA ASN A 365 -3.74 -5.27 3.28
C ASN A 365 -2.71 -6.40 3.08
N LEU A 366 -3.16 -7.65 2.84
CA LEU A 366 -2.26 -8.78 2.57
C LEU A 366 -1.69 -8.72 1.14
N ALA A 367 -2.46 -8.26 0.15
CA ALA A 367 -1.98 -8.03 -1.20
C ALA A 367 -0.94 -6.89 -1.25
N GLN A 368 -1.19 -5.77 -0.56
CA GLN A 368 -0.22 -4.69 -0.39
C GLN A 368 1.05 -5.14 0.33
N ALA A 369 0.94 -5.99 1.36
CA ALA A 369 2.10 -6.57 2.03
C ALA A 369 2.98 -7.41 1.07
N SER A 370 2.38 -8.09 0.09
CA SER A 370 3.12 -8.81 -0.96
C SER A 370 3.74 -7.90 -2.04
N GLN A 371 3.31 -6.65 -2.13
CA GLN A 371 3.80 -5.65 -3.09
C GLN A 371 5.00 -4.82 -2.57
N ALA A 372 5.48 -5.10 -1.36
CA ALA A 372 6.64 -4.42 -0.76
C ALA A 372 7.99 -4.76 -1.44
N THR A 373 8.02 -5.63 -2.45
CA THR A 373 9.22 -6.05 -3.19
C THR A 373 9.17 -5.48 -4.61
N VAL A 374 10.03 -4.50 -4.91
CA VAL A 374 9.84 -3.61 -6.07
C VAL A 374 10.48 -4.12 -7.37
N THR A 375 11.49 -5.01 -7.33
CA THR A 375 12.00 -5.70 -8.53
C THR A 375 12.52 -7.12 -8.24
N PRO A 376 12.61 -8.02 -9.25
CA PRO A 376 13.21 -9.34 -9.09
C PRO A 376 14.65 -9.34 -8.55
N GLU A 377 15.44 -8.29 -8.82
CA GLU A 377 16.82 -8.17 -8.31
C GLU A 377 16.91 -7.84 -6.81
N THR A 378 15.78 -7.58 -6.14
CA THR A 378 15.72 -7.26 -4.70
C THR A 378 15.21 -8.40 -3.82
N SER A 379 14.83 -9.55 -4.41
CA SER A 379 14.49 -10.73 -3.61
C SER A 379 15.74 -11.42 -3.08
N LEU A 380 15.87 -11.48 -1.75
CA LEU A 380 16.94 -12.22 -1.06
C LEU A 380 16.57 -13.70 -0.76
N ILE A 381 15.38 -14.18 -1.18
CA ILE A 381 14.93 -15.56 -0.96
C ILE A 381 14.18 -16.10 -2.19
N LEU A 382 14.52 -17.32 -2.61
CA LEU A 382 13.75 -18.09 -3.61
C LEU A 382 12.45 -18.61 -2.98
N GLU A 383 11.33 -17.90 -3.20
CA GLU A 383 10.00 -18.18 -2.62
C GLU A 383 9.33 -19.50 -3.07
N GLY A 384 9.96 -20.27 -3.94
CA GLY A 384 9.33 -21.38 -4.68
C GLY A 384 8.76 -22.53 -3.84
N GLN A 385 9.12 -22.63 -2.55
CA GLN A 385 8.58 -23.66 -1.65
C GLN A 385 7.49 -23.14 -0.70
N VAL A 386 7.57 -21.90 -0.24
CA VAL A 386 6.56 -21.30 0.66
C VAL A 386 5.29 -20.93 -0.12
N SER A 387 5.44 -20.41 -1.34
CA SER A 387 4.30 -20.13 -2.24
C SER A 387 3.54 -21.40 -2.65
N GLY A 388 4.23 -22.55 -2.73
CA GLY A 388 3.63 -23.85 -3.08
C GLY A 388 2.62 -24.34 -2.04
N ALA A 389 3.01 -24.36 -0.75
CA ALA A 389 2.15 -24.86 0.32
C ALA A 389 0.85 -24.05 0.47
N LEU A 390 0.92 -22.72 0.40
CA LEU A 390 -0.26 -21.86 0.44
C LEU A 390 -1.15 -22.07 -0.79
N THR A 391 -0.55 -22.23 -1.97
CA THR A 391 -1.27 -22.52 -3.21
C THR A 391 -2.03 -23.84 -3.11
N ASP A 392 -1.35 -24.92 -2.71
CA ASP A 392 -1.95 -26.24 -2.55
C ASP A 392 -3.04 -26.23 -1.49
N ALA A 393 -2.86 -25.51 -0.37
CA ALA A 393 -3.88 -25.34 0.66
C ALA A 393 -5.14 -24.62 0.14
N ILE A 394 -4.98 -23.57 -0.69
CA ILE A 394 -6.12 -22.89 -1.35
C ILE A 394 -6.85 -23.85 -2.29
N LEU A 395 -6.13 -24.52 -3.18
CA LEU A 395 -6.70 -25.47 -4.15
C LEU A 395 -7.41 -26.63 -3.43
N ASN A 396 -6.79 -27.22 -2.42
CA ASN A 396 -7.37 -28.31 -1.62
C ASN A 396 -8.62 -27.86 -0.86
N THR A 397 -8.61 -26.69 -0.23
CA THR A 397 -9.80 -26.17 0.47
C THR A 397 -10.99 -26.02 -0.47
N VAL A 398 -10.77 -25.45 -1.66
CA VAL A 398 -11.83 -25.28 -2.67
C VAL A 398 -12.27 -26.62 -3.25
N ASN A 399 -11.34 -27.55 -3.49
CA ASN A 399 -11.64 -28.89 -3.99
C ASN A 399 -12.45 -29.73 -2.99
N VAL A 400 -12.11 -29.69 -1.70
CA VAL A 400 -12.88 -30.35 -0.62
C VAL A 400 -14.31 -29.80 -0.56
N PHE A 401 -14.47 -28.48 -0.70
CA PHE A 401 -15.80 -27.85 -0.76
C PHE A 401 -16.61 -28.32 -1.99
N ILE A 402 -15.98 -28.41 -3.17
CA ILE A 402 -16.62 -28.96 -4.38
C ILE A 402 -16.95 -30.44 -4.21
N MET A 403 -16.11 -31.24 -3.54
CA MET A 403 -16.41 -32.65 -3.25
C MET A 403 -17.60 -32.82 -2.30
N ALA A 404 -17.82 -31.88 -1.38
CA ALA A 404 -18.95 -31.89 -0.45
C ALA A 404 -20.27 -31.41 -1.10
N TYR A 405 -20.21 -30.47 -2.05
CA TYR A 405 -21.39 -29.74 -2.53
C TYR A 405 -21.62 -29.73 -4.06
N GLY A 406 -20.67 -30.21 -4.85
CA GLY A 406 -20.74 -30.24 -6.31
C GLY A 406 -21.69 -31.33 -6.86
N PRO A 407 -21.96 -31.32 -8.18
CA PRO A 407 -22.89 -32.26 -8.82
C PRO A 407 -22.48 -33.75 -8.75
N LEU A 408 -21.25 -34.04 -8.32
CA LEU A 408 -20.75 -35.39 -8.06
C LEU A 408 -20.94 -35.86 -6.61
N ALA A 409 -21.40 -34.99 -5.70
CA ALA A 409 -21.69 -35.30 -4.29
C ALA A 409 -22.97 -36.14 -4.12
N LYS A 410 -23.05 -37.29 -4.80
CA LYS A 410 -24.22 -38.18 -4.80
C LYS A 410 -24.35 -38.93 -3.48
N GLY A 411 -24.96 -38.29 -2.49
CA GLY A 411 -25.76 -38.90 -1.41
C GLY A 411 -25.14 -40.06 -0.59
N THR A 412 -23.82 -40.22 -0.63
CA THR A 412 -23.11 -41.31 0.04
C THR A 412 -22.69 -40.88 1.43
N GLU A 413 -22.46 -41.86 2.30
CA GLU A 413 -21.88 -41.66 3.65
C GLU A 413 -20.51 -40.95 3.56
N ALA A 414 -19.81 -41.12 2.45
CA ALA A 414 -18.60 -40.37 2.09
C ALA A 414 -18.82 -38.86 1.90
N ALA A 415 -20.01 -38.39 1.50
CA ALA A 415 -20.31 -36.96 1.39
C ALA A 415 -20.61 -36.32 2.77
N SER A 416 -21.26 -37.05 3.68
CA SER A 416 -21.42 -36.58 5.07
C SER A 416 -20.09 -36.65 5.84
N GLN A 417 -19.27 -37.66 5.59
CA GLN A 417 -17.89 -37.71 6.05
C GLN A 417 -17.05 -36.60 5.41
N ALA A 418 -17.18 -36.31 4.10
CA ALA A 418 -16.47 -35.20 3.45
C ALA A 418 -16.90 -33.82 3.97
N ALA A 419 -18.17 -33.63 4.32
CA ALA A 419 -18.65 -32.42 4.98
C ALA A 419 -18.16 -32.31 6.44
N LYS A 420 -18.09 -33.43 7.17
CA LYS A 420 -17.41 -33.50 8.47
C LYS A 420 -15.92 -33.23 8.33
N ILE A 421 -15.26 -33.78 7.32
CA ILE A 421 -13.85 -33.58 6.99
C ILE A 421 -13.59 -32.14 6.54
N ALA A 422 -14.52 -31.48 5.84
CA ALA A 422 -14.46 -30.04 5.57
C ALA A 422 -14.63 -29.17 6.84
N ALA A 423 -15.26 -29.71 7.90
CA ALA A 423 -15.47 -29.04 9.19
C ALA A 423 -14.45 -29.45 10.29
N GLU A 424 -13.79 -30.60 10.17
CA GLU A 424 -12.98 -31.26 11.21
C GLU A 424 -11.57 -31.65 10.73
N SER A 425 -11.28 -31.69 9.41
CA SER A 425 -10.01 -32.20 8.87
C SER A 425 -9.13 -31.12 8.24
N GLU A 426 -7.83 -31.43 8.18
CA GLU A 426 -6.69 -30.64 7.73
C GLU A 426 -6.24 -29.50 8.67
N PRO A 427 -6.89 -28.33 8.86
CA PRO A 427 -6.31 -27.27 9.70
C PRO A 427 -6.01 -27.70 11.15
N ALA A 428 -6.78 -28.62 11.73
CA ALA A 428 -6.52 -29.15 13.07
C ALA A 428 -5.28 -30.07 13.12
N ALA A 429 -5.16 -30.98 12.17
CA ALA A 429 -4.03 -31.91 12.08
C ALA A 429 -2.74 -31.20 11.62
N LEU A 430 -2.86 -30.24 10.70
CA LEU A 430 -1.79 -29.36 10.27
C LEU A 430 -1.33 -28.49 11.44
N ALA A 431 -2.24 -27.81 12.16
CA ALA A 431 -1.88 -27.05 13.36
C ALA A 431 -1.15 -27.92 14.40
N GLN A 432 -1.61 -29.16 14.65
CA GLN A 432 -0.97 -30.05 15.63
C GLN A 432 0.39 -30.57 15.15
N ALA A 433 0.58 -30.80 13.85
CA ALA A 433 1.89 -31.10 13.26
C ALA A 433 2.83 -29.89 13.33
N THR A 434 2.34 -28.70 12.99
CA THR A 434 3.07 -27.42 13.04
C THR A 434 3.50 -27.05 14.47
N LEU A 435 2.63 -27.23 15.47
CA LEU A 435 2.97 -27.03 16.89
C LEU A 435 4.13 -27.96 17.32
N LYS A 436 4.13 -29.21 16.84
CA LYS A 436 5.20 -30.20 17.11
C LYS A 436 6.50 -29.90 16.36
N GLU A 437 6.43 -29.33 15.16
CA GLU A 437 7.61 -28.81 14.46
C GLU A 437 8.20 -27.60 15.20
N ALA A 438 7.35 -26.70 15.71
CA ALA A 438 7.78 -25.58 16.55
C ALA A 438 8.44 -26.04 17.86
N ASP A 439 7.89 -27.06 18.55
CA ASP A 439 8.56 -27.71 19.69
C ASP A 439 9.96 -28.21 19.32
N THR A 440 10.12 -28.79 18.12
CA THR A 440 11.40 -29.32 17.65
C THR A 440 12.40 -28.19 17.38
N ALA A 441 11.98 -27.13 16.68
CA ALA A 441 12.81 -25.96 16.41
C ALA A 441 13.25 -25.23 17.69
N ILE A 442 12.36 -25.10 18.69
CA ILE A 442 12.68 -24.53 20.00
C ILE A 442 13.71 -25.41 20.74
N ALA A 443 13.59 -26.74 20.67
CA ALA A 443 14.56 -27.65 21.28
C ALA A 443 15.93 -27.61 20.58
N GLU A 444 15.97 -27.45 19.24
CA GLU A 444 17.21 -27.24 18.48
C GLU A 444 17.90 -25.93 18.87
N ALA A 445 17.14 -24.84 19.00
CA ALA A 445 17.65 -23.54 19.46
C ALA A 445 18.29 -23.62 20.86
N GLN A 446 17.62 -24.28 21.81
CA GLN A 446 18.16 -24.50 23.16
C GLN A 446 19.45 -25.35 23.14
N GLN A 447 19.58 -26.31 22.22
CA GLN A 447 20.81 -27.10 22.06
C GLN A 447 21.95 -26.29 21.43
N ALA A 448 21.65 -25.41 20.47
CA ALA A 448 22.62 -24.49 19.87
C ALA A 448 23.15 -23.48 20.91
N GLU A 449 22.26 -22.91 21.75
CA GLU A 449 22.62 -22.05 22.89
C GLU A 449 23.56 -22.78 23.88
N GLN A 450 23.24 -24.03 24.24
CA GLN A 450 24.10 -24.84 25.11
C GLN A 450 25.44 -25.21 24.47
N ALA A 451 25.53 -25.27 23.14
CA ALA A 451 26.79 -25.49 22.43
C ALA A 451 27.68 -24.23 22.41
N LEU A 452 27.09 -23.05 22.22
CA LEU A 452 27.79 -21.76 22.31
C LEU A 452 28.43 -21.55 23.69
N ALA A 453 27.76 -21.98 24.76
CA ALA A 453 28.28 -21.91 26.12
C ALA A 453 29.52 -22.80 26.39
N ARG A 454 29.87 -23.72 25.49
CA ARG A 454 31.01 -24.65 25.64
C ARG A 454 32.21 -24.16 24.82
N ALA A 455 33.17 -23.56 25.51
CA ALA A 455 34.42 -23.10 24.92
C ALA A 455 35.22 -24.26 24.29
N GLY A 456 35.12 -24.41 22.96
CA GLY A 456 35.84 -25.42 22.18
C GLY A 456 35.22 -25.77 20.82
N GLU A 457 33.90 -25.59 20.66
CA GLU A 457 33.15 -26.06 19.47
C GLU A 457 32.66 -24.91 18.55
N VAL A 458 33.34 -23.75 18.53
CA VAL A 458 32.83 -22.49 17.89
C VAL A 458 32.31 -22.67 16.45
N GLU A 459 33.02 -23.42 15.60
CA GLU A 459 32.62 -23.67 14.21
C GLU A 459 31.38 -24.57 14.11
N GLN A 460 31.28 -25.61 14.95
CA GLN A 460 30.09 -26.48 15.01
C GLN A 460 28.90 -25.77 15.69
N ALA A 461 29.17 -24.89 16.65
CA ALA A 461 28.16 -24.05 17.28
C ALA A 461 27.57 -23.05 16.28
N ALA A 462 28.40 -22.42 15.44
CA ALA A 462 27.92 -21.51 14.39
C ALA A 462 26.98 -22.22 13.40
N THR A 463 27.35 -23.41 12.90
CA THR A 463 26.47 -24.20 12.01
C THR A 463 25.17 -24.63 12.71
N ARG A 464 25.21 -24.97 14.01
CA ARG A 464 24.00 -25.31 14.78
C ARG A 464 23.08 -24.10 15.01
N VAL A 465 23.64 -22.90 15.19
CA VAL A 465 22.86 -21.64 15.30
C VAL A 465 22.17 -21.35 13.98
N GLU A 466 22.88 -21.41 12.87
CA GLU A 466 22.32 -21.19 11.53
C GLU A 466 21.18 -22.19 11.22
N GLN A 467 21.39 -23.47 11.53
CA GLN A 467 20.35 -24.50 11.40
C GLN A 467 19.14 -24.22 12.30
N ALA A 468 19.35 -23.84 13.57
CA ALA A 468 18.26 -23.54 14.48
C ALA A 468 17.47 -22.27 14.08
N GLU A 469 18.14 -21.23 13.57
CA GLU A 469 17.47 -20.03 13.04
C GLU A 469 16.63 -20.35 11.80
N GLN A 470 17.10 -21.25 10.92
CA GLN A 470 16.32 -21.76 9.78
C GLN A 470 15.11 -22.57 10.25
N SER A 471 15.28 -23.50 11.19
CA SER A 471 14.19 -24.29 11.79
C SER A 471 13.12 -23.41 12.45
N LEU A 472 13.53 -22.42 13.27
CA LEU A 472 12.61 -21.49 13.93
C LEU A 472 11.82 -20.65 12.91
N THR A 473 12.47 -20.19 11.85
CA THR A 473 11.83 -19.37 10.81
C THR A 473 10.82 -20.18 10.00
N ALA A 474 11.15 -21.43 9.65
CA ALA A 474 10.22 -22.34 8.99
C ALA A 474 9.00 -22.69 9.88
N ALA A 475 9.22 -22.90 11.19
CA ALA A 475 8.15 -23.19 12.14
C ALA A 475 7.22 -21.98 12.36
N GLU A 476 7.78 -20.77 12.47
CA GLU A 476 7.02 -19.51 12.62
C GLU A 476 6.13 -19.24 11.40
N GLN A 477 6.68 -19.38 10.19
CA GLN A 477 5.92 -19.21 8.94
C GLN A 477 4.74 -20.18 8.88
N LYS A 478 4.97 -21.46 9.17
CA LYS A 478 3.89 -22.47 9.23
C LYS A 478 2.86 -22.17 10.33
N LEU A 479 3.27 -21.66 11.51
CA LEU A 479 2.33 -21.26 12.57
C LEU A 479 1.46 -20.07 12.14
N VAL A 480 2.05 -19.08 11.46
CA VAL A 480 1.34 -17.93 10.89
C VAL A 480 0.38 -18.37 9.77
N GLU A 481 0.77 -19.32 8.92
CA GLU A 481 -0.10 -19.93 7.91
C GLU A 481 -1.25 -20.75 8.52
N ALA A 482 -0.97 -21.57 9.54
CA ALA A 482 -1.99 -22.32 10.27
C ALA A 482 -3.00 -21.39 10.98
N SER A 483 -2.52 -20.28 11.57
CA SER A 483 -3.37 -19.22 12.13
C SER A 483 -4.26 -18.57 11.07
N LYS A 484 -3.70 -18.25 9.88
CA LYS A 484 -4.46 -17.70 8.73
C LYS A 484 -5.50 -18.69 8.18
N ALA A 485 -5.20 -19.98 8.17
CA ALA A 485 -6.10 -21.03 7.68
C ALA A 485 -7.22 -21.40 8.69
N GLY A 486 -6.98 -21.20 9.98
CA GLY A 486 -7.72 -21.85 11.07
C GLY A 486 -8.63 -20.97 11.94
N GLN A 487 -9.28 -19.93 11.41
CA GLN A 487 -10.19 -19.04 12.19
C GLN A 487 -11.49 -19.71 12.73
N ALA A 488 -11.50 -21.04 12.93
CA ALA A 488 -12.61 -21.82 13.48
C ALA A 488 -12.18 -22.90 14.49
N LEU A 489 -10.94 -22.89 14.99
CA LEU A 489 -10.37 -24.00 15.79
C LEU A 489 -9.87 -23.63 17.19
N GLU A 490 -10.03 -24.58 18.11
CA GLU A 490 -9.64 -24.59 19.54
C GLU A 490 -8.14 -24.30 19.83
N ASN A 491 -7.30 -24.21 18.80
CA ASN A 491 -5.84 -24.13 18.93
C ASN A 491 -5.25 -22.73 18.70
N ALA A 492 -6.06 -21.70 18.39
CA ALA A 492 -5.55 -20.36 18.07
C ALA A 492 -4.67 -19.76 19.20
N GLU A 493 -5.12 -19.85 20.45
CA GLU A 493 -4.38 -19.40 21.64
C GLU A 493 -3.05 -20.18 21.82
N GLN A 494 -3.03 -21.46 21.47
CA GLN A 494 -1.81 -22.29 21.51
C GLN A 494 -0.81 -21.87 20.43
N ILE A 495 -1.28 -21.51 19.23
CA ILE A 495 -0.44 -21.02 18.13
C ILE A 495 0.19 -19.68 18.48
N GLU A 496 -0.59 -18.72 19.01
CA GLU A 496 -0.06 -17.42 19.45
C GLU A 496 0.97 -17.58 20.58
N ALA A 497 0.68 -18.41 21.59
CA ALA A 497 1.64 -18.75 22.63
C ALA A 497 2.95 -19.33 22.06
N LYS A 498 2.87 -20.14 21.00
CA LYS A 498 4.03 -20.77 20.36
C LYS A 498 4.87 -19.82 19.52
N ILE A 499 4.25 -18.83 18.86
CA ILE A 499 4.97 -17.74 18.19
C ILE A 499 5.80 -16.95 19.22
N VAL A 500 5.22 -16.64 20.39
CA VAL A 500 5.93 -15.95 21.48
C VAL A 500 7.08 -16.81 22.07
N GLU A 501 6.96 -18.14 22.06
CA GLU A 501 8.08 -19.03 22.44
C GLU A 501 9.20 -19.07 21.38
N ILE A 502 8.86 -19.06 20.09
CA ILE A 502 9.82 -18.93 18.99
C ILE A 502 10.56 -17.60 19.06
N GLU A 503 9.87 -16.48 19.31
CA GLU A 503 10.50 -15.16 19.47
C GLU A 503 11.51 -15.16 20.62
N LYS A 504 11.17 -15.77 21.77
CA LYS A 504 12.10 -15.91 22.90
C LYS A 504 13.32 -16.78 22.55
N ALA A 505 13.12 -17.89 21.84
CA ALA A 505 14.21 -18.74 21.37
C ALA A 505 15.12 -18.01 20.35
N ARG A 506 14.54 -17.24 19.43
CA ARG A 506 15.29 -16.40 18.48
C ARG A 506 16.03 -15.25 19.19
N GLN A 507 15.44 -14.63 20.21
CA GLN A 507 16.13 -13.62 21.03
C GLN A 507 17.37 -14.21 21.73
N ALA A 508 17.27 -15.42 22.30
CA ALA A 508 18.41 -16.13 22.89
C ALA A 508 19.52 -16.44 21.85
N LEU A 509 19.16 -16.85 20.63
CA LEU A 509 20.12 -17.10 19.54
C LEU A 509 20.72 -15.83 18.94
N SER A 510 20.00 -14.70 18.93
CA SER A 510 20.36 -13.48 18.19
C SER A 510 21.69 -12.82 18.61
N GLY A 511 22.20 -13.17 19.80
CA GLY A 511 23.53 -12.78 20.25
C GLY A 511 24.69 -13.57 19.61
N ALA A 512 24.42 -14.72 18.99
CA ALA A 512 25.43 -15.65 18.52
C ALA A 512 26.01 -15.35 17.13
N PRO A 513 25.21 -15.03 16.07
CA PRO A 513 25.77 -14.67 14.77
C PRO A 513 26.67 -13.42 14.83
N GLN A 514 26.41 -12.53 15.79
CA GLN A 514 27.24 -11.34 16.04
C GLN A 514 28.61 -11.73 16.61
N ALA A 515 28.69 -12.69 17.53
CA ALA A 515 29.97 -13.19 18.04
C ALA A 515 30.83 -13.85 16.94
N THR A 516 30.23 -14.64 16.05
CA THR A 516 30.94 -15.33 14.98
C THR A 516 31.34 -14.40 13.84
N SER A 517 30.48 -13.45 13.44
CA SER A 517 30.81 -12.50 12.37
C SER A 517 31.74 -11.37 12.81
N ALA A 518 31.71 -10.96 14.09
CA ALA A 518 32.71 -10.02 14.65
C ALA A 518 34.12 -10.63 14.65
N LEU A 519 34.26 -11.94 14.92
CA LEU A 519 35.54 -12.66 14.82
C LEU A 519 36.11 -12.72 13.39
N ALA A 520 35.26 -12.77 12.36
CA ALA A 520 35.68 -12.76 10.96
C ALA A 520 35.93 -11.33 10.42
N SER A 521 35.06 -10.38 10.77
CA SER A 521 35.05 -8.99 10.28
C SER A 521 36.06 -8.10 11.02
N GLY A 522 36.32 -8.39 12.30
CA GLY A 522 37.25 -7.65 13.17
C GLY A 522 38.71 -7.64 12.71
N ARG A 523 39.06 -8.39 11.65
CA ARG A 523 40.38 -8.31 10.98
C ARG A 523 40.52 -7.13 10.01
N ALA A 524 39.46 -6.37 9.72
CA ALA A 524 39.50 -5.24 8.79
C ALA A 524 39.03 -3.88 9.37
N ILE A 525 38.76 -3.80 10.68
CA ILE A 525 38.63 -2.51 11.38
C ILE A 525 39.98 -1.80 11.30
N ALA A 526 40.01 -0.59 10.74
CA ALA A 526 41.25 0.19 10.60
C ALA A 526 41.89 0.39 11.99
N PRO A 527 43.07 -0.21 12.30
CA PRO A 527 43.65 -0.17 13.66
C PRO A 527 43.86 1.26 14.16
N ARG A 528 44.13 2.17 13.22
CA ARG A 528 44.30 3.61 13.46
C ARG A 528 43.06 4.31 14.04
N LEU A 529 41.85 3.81 13.81
CA LEU A 529 40.63 4.35 14.43
C LEU A 529 40.52 3.91 15.90
N LEU A 530 40.93 2.68 16.21
CA LEU A 530 41.07 2.22 17.60
C LEU A 530 42.18 3.01 18.32
N ASP A 531 43.31 3.28 17.65
CA ASP A 531 44.39 4.15 18.17
C ASP A 531 43.91 5.61 18.41
N LYS A 532 42.85 6.05 17.73
CA LYS A 532 42.19 7.35 17.95
C LYS A 532 41.17 7.33 19.10
N GLY A 533 40.89 6.16 19.67
CA GLY A 533 39.98 5.95 20.79
C GLY A 533 38.51 5.72 20.39
N PHE A 534 38.22 5.42 19.12
CA PHE A 534 36.90 4.88 18.76
C PHE A 534 36.78 3.47 19.35
N SER A 535 35.61 3.10 19.89
CA SER A 535 35.41 1.75 20.42
C SER A 535 35.16 0.74 19.28
N SER A 536 35.49 -0.53 19.52
CA SER A 536 35.24 -1.64 18.59
C SER A 536 33.76 -1.71 18.20
N GLU A 537 32.90 -1.67 19.21
CA GLU A 537 31.45 -1.82 19.10
C GLU A 537 30.85 -0.66 18.29
N ALA A 538 31.37 0.55 18.48
CA ALA A 538 30.93 1.73 17.76
C ALA A 538 31.33 1.70 16.28
N LEU A 539 32.52 1.19 15.95
CA LEU A 539 32.94 1.02 14.56
C LEU A 539 32.17 -0.11 13.87
N GLU A 540 31.95 -1.23 14.55
CA GLU A 540 31.14 -2.36 14.07
C GLU A 540 29.69 -1.95 13.79
N ALA A 541 29.07 -1.17 14.68
CA ALA A 541 27.70 -0.68 14.48
C ALA A 541 27.58 0.27 13.27
N LEU A 542 28.54 1.18 13.07
CA LEU A 542 28.57 2.03 11.88
C LEU A 542 28.71 1.20 10.59
N GLN A 543 29.54 0.16 10.61
CA GLN A 543 29.71 -0.75 9.47
C GLN A 543 28.44 -1.58 9.20
N LYS A 544 27.78 -2.08 10.26
CA LYS A 544 26.47 -2.78 10.17
C LYS A 544 25.38 -1.86 9.61
N ALA A 545 25.43 -0.56 9.89
CA ALA A 545 24.56 0.45 9.32
C ALA A 545 24.92 0.86 7.87
N GLY A 546 25.75 0.08 7.18
CA GLY A 546 26.09 0.28 5.76
C GLY A 546 27.13 1.37 5.49
N LEU A 547 27.79 1.92 6.50
CA LEU A 547 28.83 2.92 6.31
C LEU A 547 30.20 2.26 6.05
N ASP A 548 30.80 2.54 4.89
CA ASP A 548 32.16 2.10 4.57
C ASP A 548 33.19 2.80 5.48
N ILE A 549 33.71 2.08 6.46
CA ILE A 549 34.79 2.49 7.37
C ILE A 549 36.16 1.89 7.01
N SER A 550 36.33 1.33 5.80
CA SER A 550 37.62 0.81 5.33
C SER A 550 38.69 1.92 5.28
N GLU A 551 39.97 1.56 5.44
CA GLU A 551 41.09 2.54 5.49
C GLU A 551 41.15 3.50 4.28
N LYS A 552 40.56 3.13 3.14
CA LYS A 552 40.55 3.92 1.91
C LYS A 552 39.34 4.84 1.80
N SER A 553 38.31 4.67 2.63
CA SER A 553 37.07 5.42 2.53
C SER A 553 37.24 6.90 2.89
N THR A 554 36.31 7.73 2.43
CA THR A 554 36.26 9.16 2.82
C THR A 554 35.86 9.30 4.29
N LEU A 555 34.94 8.46 4.77
CA LEU A 555 34.47 8.47 6.15
C LEU A 555 35.60 8.12 7.12
N ALA A 556 36.37 7.04 6.88
CA ALA A 556 37.48 6.66 7.74
C ALA A 556 38.53 7.77 7.86
N ARG A 557 38.87 8.44 6.75
CA ARG A 557 39.77 9.61 6.75
C ARG A 557 39.23 10.79 7.55
N GLN A 558 37.91 11.00 7.56
CA GLN A 558 37.29 12.05 8.35
C GLN A 558 37.21 11.70 9.83
N LEU A 559 36.88 10.45 10.18
CA LEU A 559 36.92 9.94 11.56
C LEU A 559 38.34 10.04 12.13
N MET A 560 39.38 9.71 11.35
CA MET A 560 40.79 9.92 11.73
C MET A 560 41.17 11.38 12.01
N ALA A 561 40.47 12.33 11.38
CA ALA A 561 40.62 13.77 11.56
C ALA A 561 39.59 14.39 12.53
N ALA A 562 38.74 13.56 13.15
CA ALA A 562 37.73 14.01 14.10
C ALA A 562 38.37 14.45 15.42
N GLY A 563 37.75 15.44 16.07
CA GLY A 563 38.08 15.82 17.45
C GLY A 563 37.34 14.96 18.47
N ASP A 564 37.77 15.06 19.74
CA ASP A 564 37.24 14.28 20.87
C ASP A 564 35.71 14.24 20.92
N THR A 565 35.03 15.37 20.72
CA THR A 565 33.56 15.47 20.73
C THR A 565 32.87 14.51 19.76
N THR A 566 33.41 14.31 18.55
CA THR A 566 32.77 13.42 17.56
C THR A 566 33.04 11.95 17.89
N ARG A 567 34.26 11.62 18.35
CA ARG A 567 34.61 10.28 18.84
C ARG A 567 33.75 9.89 20.03
N ASP A 568 33.70 10.75 21.04
CA ASP A 568 32.99 10.50 22.28
C ASP A 568 31.48 10.40 22.04
N PHE A 569 30.93 11.16 21.08
CA PHE A 569 29.54 11.04 20.64
C PHE A 569 29.28 9.69 19.98
N ILE A 570 30.10 9.29 19.00
CA ILE A 570 29.99 7.98 18.35
C ILE A 570 30.05 6.85 19.39
N ASN A 571 31.05 6.85 20.27
CA ASN A 571 31.19 5.86 21.34
C ASN A 571 30.03 5.86 22.36
N ALA A 572 29.31 6.98 22.53
CA ALA A 572 28.20 7.08 23.47
C ALA A 572 26.83 6.72 22.88
N PHE A 573 26.65 6.86 21.55
CA PHE A 573 25.35 6.77 20.88
C PHE A 573 25.32 5.76 19.72
N TYR A 574 26.36 4.94 19.51
CA TYR A 574 26.44 4.00 18.37
C TYR A 574 25.28 3.00 18.24
N ASN A 575 24.60 2.66 19.34
CA ASN A 575 23.42 1.79 19.35
C ASN A 575 22.09 2.56 19.20
N CYS A 576 22.10 3.88 19.14
CA CYS A 576 20.88 4.68 18.98
C CYS A 576 20.41 4.64 17.51
N PRO A 577 19.13 4.31 17.24
CA PRO A 577 18.65 4.21 15.86
C PRO A 577 18.87 5.51 15.08
N GLY A 578 19.30 5.37 13.83
CA GLY A 578 19.52 6.48 12.89
C GLY A 578 20.80 7.30 13.10
N ILE A 579 21.69 6.92 14.03
CA ILE A 579 22.98 7.60 14.21
C ILE A 579 23.82 7.62 12.92
N GLU A 580 23.69 6.63 12.04
CA GLU A 580 24.39 6.58 10.77
C GLU A 580 24.10 7.79 9.89
N ARG A 581 22.89 8.38 9.99
CA ARG A 581 22.48 9.61 9.29
C ARG A 581 23.16 10.84 9.87
N VAL A 582 23.35 10.88 11.19
CA VAL A 582 24.12 11.93 11.88
C VAL A 582 25.57 11.91 11.42
N ILE A 583 26.18 10.71 11.38
CA ILE A 583 27.59 10.54 10.98
C ILE A 583 27.77 10.82 9.48
N SER A 584 26.88 10.33 8.63
CA SER A 584 26.87 10.62 7.19
C SER A 584 26.70 12.12 6.90
N SER A 585 25.82 12.81 7.62
CA SER A 585 25.59 14.26 7.44
C SER A 585 26.76 15.12 7.92
N TRP A 586 27.45 14.70 8.98
CA TRP A 586 28.72 15.28 9.44
C TRP A 586 29.86 15.02 8.45
N ALA A 587 29.92 13.82 7.87
CA ALA A 587 30.91 13.40 6.89
C ALA A 587 30.80 14.16 5.54
N ARG A 588 29.62 14.71 5.20
CA ARG A 588 29.47 15.57 4.01
C ARG A 588 30.26 16.89 4.10
N GLY A 589 30.65 17.34 5.30
CA GLY A 589 31.46 18.54 5.50
C GLY A 589 30.68 19.86 5.30
N GLY A 590 31.39 20.99 5.30
CA GLY A 590 30.78 22.32 5.09
C GLY A 590 29.89 22.78 6.26
N GLU A 591 28.84 23.54 5.96
CA GLU A 591 27.94 24.11 6.98
C GLU A 591 27.17 23.05 7.78
N THR A 592 26.84 21.90 7.17
CA THR A 592 26.18 20.80 7.90
C THR A 592 27.08 20.26 9.00
N GLN A 593 28.40 20.20 8.79
CA GLN A 593 29.35 19.75 9.82
C GLN A 593 29.34 20.67 11.06
N VAL A 594 29.08 21.96 10.89
CA VAL A 594 28.94 22.91 12.02
C VAL A 594 27.67 22.61 12.81
N GLY A 595 26.53 22.45 12.11
CA GLY A 595 25.25 22.08 12.74
C GLY A 595 25.30 20.75 13.47
N VAL A 596 25.87 19.71 12.85
CA VAL A 596 25.99 18.38 13.49
C VAL A 596 26.96 18.41 14.67
N ARG A 597 28.02 19.22 14.66
CA ARG A 597 28.88 19.38 15.86
C ARG A 597 28.12 20.00 17.04
N PHE A 598 27.16 20.88 16.79
CA PHE A 598 26.26 21.38 17.85
C PHE A 598 25.38 20.25 18.41
N VAL A 599 24.75 19.45 17.53
CA VAL A 599 23.98 18.24 17.92
C VAL A 599 24.83 17.31 18.80
N MET A 600 26.03 16.93 18.34
CA MET A 600 26.94 16.04 19.07
C MET A 600 27.28 16.56 20.47
N LYS A 601 27.53 17.88 20.61
CA LYS A 601 27.78 18.53 21.91
C LYS A 601 26.56 18.52 22.83
N TYR A 602 25.37 18.77 22.30
CA TYR A 602 24.14 18.76 23.09
C TYR A 602 23.84 17.35 23.60
N CYS A 603 23.85 16.35 22.72
CA CYS A 603 23.62 14.96 23.08
C CYS A 603 24.61 14.49 24.15
N LEU A 604 25.91 14.76 23.99
CA LEU A 604 26.92 14.42 25.01
C LEU A 604 26.73 15.12 26.36
N GLY A 605 26.27 16.38 26.36
CA GLY A 605 26.10 17.17 27.59
C GLY A 605 24.75 16.99 28.29
N ARG A 606 23.72 16.51 27.59
CA ARG A 606 22.33 16.45 28.09
C ARG A 606 21.65 15.08 27.99
N LEU A 607 21.98 14.29 26.97
CA LEU A 607 21.26 13.06 26.60
C LEU A 607 22.12 11.79 26.73
N LYS A 608 23.33 11.90 27.29
CA LYS A 608 24.20 10.75 27.48
C LYS A 608 23.59 9.79 28.50
N GLY A 609 23.20 8.60 28.03
CA GLY A 609 22.56 7.57 28.84
C GLY A 609 21.02 7.67 28.92
N THR A 610 20.38 8.52 28.12
CA THR A 610 18.92 8.48 27.90
C THR A 610 18.58 7.60 26.69
N SER A 611 17.33 7.12 26.59
CA SER A 611 16.81 6.54 25.35
C SER A 611 16.75 7.64 24.28
N VAL A 612 17.34 7.41 23.11
CA VAL A 612 17.54 8.42 22.05
C VAL A 612 17.45 7.78 20.65
N MET A 613 16.77 8.46 19.73
CA MET A 613 16.67 8.14 18.30
C MET A 613 16.94 9.38 17.42
N PHE A 614 17.44 9.18 16.19
CA PHE A 614 17.80 10.19 15.18
C PHE A 614 17.19 9.84 13.79
N GLU A 615 16.77 10.80 12.93
CA GLU A 615 15.88 10.48 11.77
C GLU A 615 16.09 11.23 10.41
N TRP A 616 15.24 10.85 9.42
CA TRP A 616 14.94 11.41 8.05
C TRP A 616 15.65 10.78 6.82
N PRO A 617 15.02 10.56 5.62
CA PRO A 617 13.71 10.99 5.03
C PRO A 617 12.53 10.00 5.17
N ALA A 618 11.29 10.20 4.67
CA ALA A 618 10.62 11.16 3.73
C ALA A 618 9.13 11.46 4.15
N GLY A 619 8.30 12.41 3.62
CA GLY A 619 8.19 13.08 2.29
C GLY A 619 7.62 14.53 2.29
N ILE A 620 6.40 14.78 1.72
CA ILE A 620 5.49 15.98 1.94
C ILE A 620 4.07 15.92 1.29
N LEU A 621 3.76 15.02 0.35
CA LEU A 621 2.47 15.05 -0.39
C LEU A 621 1.35 14.12 0.12
N ASP A 622 1.64 13.14 0.98
CA ASP A 622 0.63 12.26 1.57
C ASP A 622 0.55 12.45 3.09
N THR A 623 -0.55 13.04 3.55
CA THR A 623 -1.18 12.76 4.86
C THR A 623 -2.56 13.42 4.88
N ALA A 624 -3.61 12.63 4.67
CA ALA A 624 -4.94 12.94 5.20
C ALA A 624 -4.96 12.61 6.71
N ALA A 625 -5.99 13.09 7.43
CA ALA A 625 -6.03 12.99 8.88
C ALA A 625 -6.12 11.53 9.39
N GLY A 626 -5.17 11.14 10.26
CA GLY A 626 -5.25 9.94 11.10
C GLY A 626 -4.18 8.89 10.82
N GLY A 627 -3.07 8.96 11.56
CA GLY A 627 -2.05 7.88 11.61
C GLY A 627 -0.65 8.33 11.18
N GLU A 628 0.22 8.57 12.16
CA GLU A 628 1.65 8.85 12.03
C GLU A 628 2.08 10.13 11.28
N THR A 629 3.34 10.53 11.51
CA THR A 629 3.70 11.96 11.63
C THR A 629 5.22 12.11 11.77
N TRP A 630 5.91 12.73 10.81
CA TRP A 630 7.39 12.76 10.79
C TRP A 630 8.01 14.04 10.14
N ALA A 631 9.19 14.48 10.61
CA ALA A 631 9.77 15.85 10.41
C ALA A 631 11.25 15.90 9.91
N ARG A 632 11.89 17.09 9.82
CA ARG A 632 13.18 17.30 9.11
C ARG A 632 14.35 17.84 9.96
N TYR A 633 15.51 17.19 9.75
CA TYR A 633 16.90 17.58 10.06
C TYR A 633 17.39 17.30 11.50
N ILE A 634 17.73 16.03 11.76
CA ILE A 634 18.24 15.50 13.05
C ILE A 634 17.45 16.04 14.23
N ASP A 635 16.14 15.85 14.14
CA ASP A 635 15.28 15.89 15.31
C ASP A 635 15.61 14.64 16.16
N VAL A 636 15.57 14.83 17.48
CA VAL A 636 16.06 13.86 18.46
C VAL A 636 14.89 13.49 19.37
N VAL A 637 14.39 12.27 19.24
CA VAL A 637 13.29 11.79 20.10
C VAL A 637 13.88 11.26 21.40
N VAL A 638 13.30 11.67 22.53
CA VAL A 638 13.72 11.24 23.88
C VAL A 638 12.51 10.77 24.69
N GLU A 639 12.59 9.54 25.19
CA GLU A 639 11.56 8.95 26.05
C GLU A 639 11.82 9.26 27.54
N GLY A 640 10.76 9.53 28.31
CA GLY A 640 10.83 9.50 29.79
C GLY A 640 11.53 10.69 30.46
N GLY A 641 11.48 11.88 29.87
CA GLY A 641 12.07 13.10 30.46
C GLY A 641 11.43 13.52 31.79
N SER A 642 12.24 14.02 32.74
CA SER A 642 11.87 14.31 34.14
C SER A 642 10.81 15.40 34.41
N ARG A 643 10.09 15.85 33.39
CA ARG A 643 9.02 16.88 33.47
C ARG A 643 7.78 16.56 32.62
N VAL A 644 7.69 15.35 32.08
CA VAL A 644 6.60 14.86 31.22
C VAL A 644 6.11 13.54 31.83
N HIS A 645 4.88 13.09 31.55
CA HIS A 645 4.37 11.89 32.22
C HIS A 645 5.19 10.64 31.81
N PRO A 646 5.48 9.70 32.73
CA PRO A 646 6.19 8.48 32.38
C PRO A 646 5.47 7.70 31.28
N GLY A 647 6.13 7.54 30.12
CA GLY A 647 5.57 6.89 28.93
C GLY A 647 5.32 7.82 27.73
N GLU A 648 5.36 9.15 27.93
CA GLU A 648 5.25 10.12 26.84
C GLU A 648 6.64 10.48 26.25
N ALA A 649 6.70 10.58 24.92
CA ALA A 649 7.91 10.96 24.18
C ALA A 649 7.97 12.48 23.95
N ILE A 650 9.18 13.05 23.99
CA ILE A 650 9.42 14.46 23.66
C ILE A 650 10.22 14.53 22.36
N ALA A 651 9.72 15.30 21.39
CA ALA A 651 10.48 15.67 20.20
C ALA A 651 11.46 16.81 20.56
N ILE A 652 12.77 16.56 20.50
CA ILE A 652 13.79 17.60 20.70
C ILE A 652 14.34 18.05 19.35
N GLU A 653 13.98 19.25 18.94
CA GLU A 653 14.41 19.86 17.67
C GLU A 653 15.69 20.68 17.85
N LEU A 654 16.82 20.23 17.30
CA LEU A 654 18.13 20.89 17.45
C LEU A 654 18.43 21.87 16.31
N LYS A 655 18.30 23.18 16.56
CA LYS A 655 18.39 24.23 15.52
C LYS A 655 19.63 25.12 15.68
N SER A 656 20.64 24.92 14.83
CA SER A 656 21.86 25.77 14.78
C SER A 656 21.67 27.04 13.92
N TRP A 657 20.53 27.71 14.14
CA TRP A 657 20.09 28.91 13.42
C TRP A 657 20.75 30.20 13.93
N THR A 658 20.74 31.24 13.10
CA THR A 658 21.16 32.61 13.48
C THR A 658 19.93 33.52 13.59
N ASN A 659 20.06 34.70 14.20
CA ASN A 659 19.02 35.74 14.16
C ASN A 659 18.60 36.05 12.70
N GLN A 660 19.57 36.14 11.77
CA GLN A 660 19.29 36.30 10.34
C GLN A 660 18.46 35.15 9.74
N THR A 661 18.67 33.91 10.19
CA THR A 661 17.90 32.75 9.75
C THR A 661 16.43 32.89 10.16
N LEU A 662 16.17 33.20 11.42
CA LEU A 662 14.82 33.42 11.95
C LEU A 662 14.11 34.58 11.24
N THR A 663 14.77 35.73 11.12
CA THR A 663 14.14 36.96 10.60
C THR A 663 13.95 36.99 9.09
N LYS A 664 14.83 36.35 8.30
CA LYS A 664 14.67 36.28 6.82
C LYS A 664 13.84 35.09 6.36
N SER A 665 13.59 34.11 7.22
CA SER A 665 12.86 32.88 6.87
C SER A 665 11.52 32.77 7.60
N THR A 666 10.95 33.88 8.08
CA THR A 666 9.74 33.90 8.93
C THR A 666 8.64 32.98 8.42
N GLY A 667 8.26 33.04 7.14
CA GLY A 667 7.24 32.13 6.59
C GLY A 667 7.59 30.63 6.71
N LYS A 668 8.87 30.24 6.57
CA LYS A 668 9.31 28.86 6.79
C LYS A 668 9.30 28.48 8.28
N VAL A 669 9.61 29.43 9.17
CA VAL A 669 9.53 29.25 10.62
C VAL A 669 8.06 29.13 11.06
N THR A 670 7.14 29.91 10.47
CA THR A 670 5.69 29.76 10.66
C THR A 670 5.22 28.38 10.21
N SER A 671 5.53 27.95 8.98
CA SER A 671 5.15 26.61 8.51
C SER A 671 5.76 25.48 9.34
N GLN A 672 6.94 25.69 9.93
CA GLN A 672 7.54 24.78 10.89
C GLN A 672 6.72 24.75 12.19
N LEU A 673 6.51 25.90 12.84
CA LEU A 673 5.73 25.98 14.09
C LEU A 673 4.31 25.43 13.93
N VAL A 674 3.61 25.75 12.84
CA VAL A 674 2.26 25.22 12.52
C VAL A 674 2.29 23.70 12.48
N ARG A 675 3.23 23.13 11.72
CA ARG A 675 3.41 21.68 11.63
C ARG A 675 3.72 21.09 12.99
N ASP A 676 4.81 21.49 13.63
CA ASP A 676 5.28 20.89 14.88
C ASP A 676 4.21 20.99 16.01
N THR A 677 3.42 22.08 16.03
CA THR A 677 2.24 22.23 16.90
C THR A 677 1.12 21.24 16.57
N ALA A 678 0.81 21.04 15.28
CA ALA A 678 -0.19 20.07 14.85
C ALA A 678 0.22 18.61 15.11
N LEU A 679 1.52 18.32 14.99
CA LEU A 679 2.10 16.98 15.12
C LEU A 679 2.19 16.52 16.59
N TYR A 680 2.62 17.41 17.48
CA TYR A 680 3.01 17.04 18.85
C TYR A 680 2.27 17.84 19.94
N GLY A 681 1.64 18.96 19.58
CA GLY A 681 1.11 19.95 20.52
C GLY A 681 2.21 20.83 21.16
N PRO A 682 1.83 21.99 21.72
CA PRO A 682 2.77 22.96 22.29
C PRO A 682 3.50 22.48 23.55
N GLY A 683 3.10 21.35 24.13
CA GLY A 683 3.70 20.78 25.34
C GLY A 683 4.83 19.77 25.10
N ASN A 684 4.88 19.15 23.91
CA ASN A 684 5.69 17.94 23.67
C ASN A 684 6.84 18.14 22.66
N VAL A 685 7.09 19.39 22.24
CA VAL A 685 8.24 19.77 21.40
C VAL A 685 9.19 20.66 22.20
N ARG A 686 10.48 20.37 22.17
CA ARG A 686 11.52 21.22 22.72
C ARG A 686 12.48 21.68 21.63
N TRP A 687 12.42 22.95 21.26
CA TRP A 687 13.40 23.54 20.35
C TRP A 687 14.64 23.98 21.12
N VAL A 688 15.79 23.45 20.71
CA VAL A 688 17.09 23.70 21.35
C VAL A 688 17.99 24.42 20.36
N PHE A 689 18.34 25.67 20.67
CA PHE A 689 19.13 26.52 19.78
C PHE A 689 20.60 26.61 20.16
N ASP A 690 21.43 26.82 19.15
CA ASP A 690 22.85 27.11 19.28
C ASP A 690 23.08 28.51 19.87
N GLY A 691 23.36 28.54 21.17
CA GLY A 691 23.57 29.74 21.98
C GLY A 691 24.87 30.49 21.67
N THR A 692 25.68 30.00 20.74
CA THR A 692 26.78 30.78 20.14
C THR A 692 26.30 31.67 19.00
N LYS A 693 25.10 31.42 18.45
CA LYS A 693 24.52 32.08 17.27
C LYS A 693 23.29 32.94 17.56
N ILE A 694 22.55 32.64 18.63
CA ILE A 694 21.33 33.37 19.00
C ILE A 694 21.08 33.32 20.51
N SER A 695 20.47 34.37 21.07
CA SER A 695 20.01 34.39 22.46
C SER A 695 18.59 33.84 22.61
N ARG A 696 18.25 33.39 23.82
CA ARG A 696 16.93 32.84 24.15
C ARG A 696 15.81 33.88 23.95
N GLU A 697 16.07 35.13 24.29
CA GLU A 697 15.11 36.22 24.14
C GLU A 697 14.79 36.51 22.66
N GLU A 698 15.80 36.51 21.78
CA GLU A 698 15.58 36.70 20.34
C GLU A 698 14.72 35.59 19.72
N VAL A 699 14.89 34.34 20.18
CA VAL A 699 14.02 33.23 19.79
C VAL A 699 12.60 33.43 20.31
N ILE A 700 12.44 33.69 21.62
CA ILE A 700 11.13 33.87 22.28
C ILE A 700 10.35 35.00 21.60
N GLU A 701 10.94 36.18 21.43
CA GLU A 701 10.26 37.33 20.81
C GLU A 701 9.89 37.07 19.35
N THR A 702 10.71 36.31 18.60
CA THR A 702 10.38 35.92 17.22
C THR A 702 9.24 34.91 17.19
N PHE A 703 9.28 33.87 18.04
CA PHE A 703 8.25 32.83 18.12
C PHE A 703 6.93 33.42 18.60
N LEU A 704 6.96 34.27 19.63
CA LEU A 704 5.81 34.98 20.16
C LEU A 704 5.15 35.81 19.06
N LYS A 705 5.94 36.60 18.32
CA LYS A 705 5.44 37.37 17.18
C LYS A 705 4.85 36.48 16.08
N ILE A 706 5.42 35.31 15.79
CA ILE A 706 4.86 34.41 14.76
C ILE A 706 3.53 33.82 15.26
N ILE A 707 3.52 33.24 16.45
CA ILE A 707 2.36 32.56 17.05
C ILE A 707 1.19 33.52 17.25
N THR A 708 1.42 34.77 17.66
CA THR A 708 0.32 35.75 17.83
C THR A 708 -0.23 36.33 16.53
N ASN A 709 0.41 36.08 15.38
CA ASN A 709 -0.03 36.58 14.06
C ASN A 709 -0.53 35.45 13.13
N ASP A 710 -0.68 34.24 13.66
CA ASP A 710 -1.18 33.07 12.95
C ASP A 710 -2.33 32.47 13.77
N ASP A 711 -3.55 32.48 13.23
CA ASP A 711 -4.77 32.15 13.98
C ASP A 711 -4.76 30.71 14.52
N TYR A 712 -4.16 29.77 13.78
CA TYR A 712 -4.03 28.39 14.20
C TYR A 712 -3.06 28.25 15.38
N LEU A 713 -1.89 28.89 15.29
CA LEU A 713 -0.92 28.89 16.38
C LEU A 713 -1.46 29.60 17.62
N ALA A 714 -2.07 30.77 17.48
CA ALA A 714 -2.67 31.51 18.60
C ALA A 714 -3.69 30.66 19.35
N ALA A 715 -4.61 29.99 18.63
CA ALA A 715 -5.64 29.13 19.22
C ALA A 715 -5.09 27.92 20.01
N ASN A 716 -3.91 27.40 19.63
CA ASN A 716 -3.33 26.22 20.27
C ASN A 716 -2.36 26.55 21.42
N TRP A 717 -1.74 27.73 21.43
CA TRP A 717 -0.65 28.06 22.37
C TRP A 717 -1.06 28.87 23.61
N GLY A 718 -2.26 29.46 23.64
CA GLY A 718 -2.80 30.13 24.83
C GLY A 718 -3.76 31.27 24.50
N ASN A 719 -4.58 31.67 25.48
CA ASN A 719 -5.62 32.69 25.30
C ASN A 719 -5.09 34.13 25.45
N SER A 720 -3.80 34.28 25.79
CA SER A 720 -3.16 35.59 25.92
C SER A 720 -1.68 35.53 25.52
N THR A 721 -1.13 36.68 25.11
CA THR A 721 0.31 36.85 24.82
C THR A 721 1.20 36.43 26.00
N VAL A 722 0.71 36.54 27.23
CA VAL A 722 1.45 36.13 28.44
C VAL A 722 1.49 34.61 28.58
N GLU A 723 0.36 33.93 28.36
CA GLU A 723 0.29 32.45 28.34
C GLU A 723 1.16 31.88 27.22
N ILE A 724 1.02 32.41 26.00
CA ILE A 724 1.82 32.00 24.84
C ILE A 724 3.31 32.18 25.12
N ARG A 725 3.73 33.33 25.68
CA ARG A 725 5.13 33.56 26.06
C ARG A 725 5.63 32.53 27.08
N GLN A 726 4.83 32.22 28.11
CA GLN A 726 5.21 31.22 29.12
C GLN A 726 5.33 29.81 28.53
N ALA A 727 4.47 29.44 27.58
CA ALA A 727 4.56 28.18 26.85
C ALA A 727 5.84 28.12 25.99
N ILE A 728 6.14 29.17 25.21
CA ILE A 728 7.39 29.27 24.43
C ILE A 728 8.62 29.21 25.35
N GLU A 729 8.60 29.91 26.48
CA GLU A 729 9.67 29.85 27.48
C GLU A 729 9.87 28.44 28.03
N ALA A 730 8.81 27.65 28.24
CA ALA A 730 8.93 26.26 28.68
C ALA A 730 9.56 25.33 27.62
N MET A 731 9.39 25.64 26.33
CA MET A 731 9.82 24.80 25.20
C MET A 731 11.12 25.23 24.51
N VAL A 732 11.59 26.46 24.71
CA VAL A 732 12.83 26.97 24.10
C VAL A 732 14.01 26.86 25.06
N GLU A 733 14.96 25.97 24.74
CA GLU A 733 16.30 25.92 25.35
C GLU A 733 17.34 26.58 24.43
N VAL A 734 18.38 27.18 25.02
CA VAL A 734 19.54 27.69 24.30
C VAL A 734 20.81 27.13 24.94
N TYR A 735 21.59 26.38 24.16
CA TYR A 735 22.73 25.60 24.63
C TYR A 735 24.04 26.11 24.01
N LYS A 736 25.13 26.19 24.79
CA LYS A 736 26.41 26.82 24.40
C LYS A 736 27.57 25.83 24.39
#